data_AF-A0A1F5E0B2-F1
#
_entry.id   AF-A0A1F5E0B2-F1
#
_cell.length_a   1.000
_cell.length_b   1.000
_cell.length_c   1.000
_cell.angle_alpha   90.00
_cell.angle_beta   90.00
_cell.angle_gamma   90.00
#
_symmetry.space_group_name_H-M   'P 1'
#
loop_
_entity.id
_entity.type
_entity.pdbx_description
1 polymer ?
#
loop_
_entity_poly.entity_id
_entity_poly.type
_entity_poly.pdbx_seq_one_letter_code
_entity_poly.pdbx_strand_id
1 'polypeptide(L)'
;MLGINFESKTIPTVIKAAAMHYPKLVAIEEPERRPLSYENLEEQVGYTARHLRGYRIARNDRVAVILPNGSVMAVAFLGISSCATCAPIDPQIKPGELKSLLIHMKAKALVTIADVDADLINVADELGVKKILLKPDTNQAGRYRFNDEGDNNSVVEYAYPDDIALILHTSGTTALPKRVPLTHANLCQSARNIAESLVLTANDRCLNVMPLFHIHGLIGCLLSNITVGASTICSRGFHDKVFFDHLSTLKPTWYSAVPSMHQAILHNGRGMGAKIEHSLRFVRSCSAALPPQVMEGLEELFGVPVVEAYGMTEASHQIAINPLPPKQRKPKSVGLSSGTDVSVMSDDGTLLPSGELGEIVVKGPTITRGYEENPEANSKAFIDGWFRTGDQGYLDSEGYIFLTDRIKEIINRGGEKISPREVDEVLLSHPSIQQVVTFPIPDDRLGEEVAAAVVVRKNTEVTEWELQRYVSTRLSSFKVPRRLFFVNEIPKGPTGKVQRKIMAQRFNVDKYRVEDVEPVSEYKTPANDLEKGLVEIWSRALKIKKIGVVDNYFSLGGDSLRAEEIVSEISKIYGISRIPIVIFIHAPTIEKMALLLSKETTGLDSIMVCMQPRGDGAPLFLIHACEGEVLFFKDLVRHLGKERPIYAFRAPFLAGEEIPVNVVQEYASRYIKELSNNRRGHPITLIGAGPGGLIALEMAKQLETPDLKVIMIETQHPTAYSTYIREPQRRVERFIQAIRLKPNHAYAIVRDRRLWRTLQNIVREQTYNITTQRRLIVKLNNAVRNYNPMTYDSPVLLFLSQKGAYYPGEPLPRVKEMSKFLRGRVETHVIQGEHLNILKEPGVQKIAETIRRYINERATQTSHTTIGN
;
A
#
# COMPACT_ATOMS: atom_id res chain seq x y z
N MET A 1 34.77 -23.69 -16.04
CA MET A 1 35.44 -23.25 -17.28
C MET A 1 34.42 -22.46 -18.09
N LEU A 2 34.51 -21.13 -18.04
CA LEU A 2 33.63 -20.25 -18.83
C LEU A 2 34.29 -20.04 -20.20
N GLY A 3 33.66 -20.56 -21.25
CA GLY A 3 34.30 -20.94 -22.52
C GLY A 3 34.20 -19.96 -23.68
N ILE A 4 34.20 -18.64 -23.44
CA ILE A 4 34.34 -17.61 -24.49
C ILE A 4 35.25 -16.50 -23.94
N ASN A 5 36.24 -16.05 -24.72
CA ASN A 5 37.23 -15.07 -24.27
C ASN A 5 36.58 -13.80 -23.67
N PHE A 6 36.87 -13.54 -22.40
CA PHE A 6 36.26 -12.47 -21.58
C PHE A 6 36.67 -11.05 -21.99
N GLU A 7 37.55 -10.90 -22.96
CA GLU A 7 37.97 -9.58 -23.47
C GLU A 7 37.08 -9.05 -24.62
N SER A 8 36.13 -9.84 -25.13
CA SER A 8 35.21 -9.38 -26.18
C SER A 8 34.33 -8.23 -25.68
N LYS A 9 34.62 -7.01 -26.16
CA LYS A 9 33.94 -5.76 -25.79
C LYS A 9 32.95 -5.27 -26.85
N THR A 10 32.75 -6.03 -27.93
CA THR A 10 31.82 -5.67 -29.02
C THR A 10 30.94 -6.83 -29.42
N ILE A 11 29.74 -6.55 -29.91
CA ILE A 11 28.79 -7.58 -30.39
C ILE A 11 29.44 -8.49 -31.45
N PRO A 12 30.14 -7.98 -32.49
CA PRO A 12 30.76 -8.85 -33.49
C PRO A 12 31.88 -9.72 -32.90
N THR A 13 32.64 -9.23 -31.91
CA THR A 13 33.68 -10.04 -31.26
C THR A 13 33.09 -11.12 -30.35
N VAL A 14 31.97 -10.85 -29.68
CA VAL A 14 31.21 -11.85 -28.91
C VAL A 14 30.68 -12.96 -29.84
N ILE A 15 30.05 -12.59 -30.96
CA ILE A 15 29.50 -13.55 -31.94
C ILE A 15 30.62 -14.39 -32.57
N LYS A 16 31.71 -13.75 -33.00
CA LYS A 16 32.86 -14.45 -33.58
C LYS A 16 33.49 -15.42 -32.59
N ALA A 17 33.65 -15.01 -31.34
CA ALA A 17 34.19 -15.89 -30.31
C ALA A 17 33.26 -17.08 -30.04
N ALA A 18 31.93 -16.88 -30.00
CA ALA A 18 30.96 -17.96 -29.90
C ALA A 18 30.99 -18.92 -31.10
N ALA A 19 31.11 -18.40 -32.33
CA ALA A 19 31.23 -19.20 -33.55
C ALA A 19 32.53 -20.01 -33.60
N MET A 20 33.63 -19.49 -33.06
CA MET A 20 34.89 -20.25 -32.96
C MET A 20 34.81 -21.40 -31.94
N HIS A 21 34.14 -21.19 -30.80
CA HIS A 21 34.07 -22.20 -29.74
C HIS A 21 32.93 -23.21 -29.95
N TYR A 22 31.83 -22.77 -30.55
CA TYR A 22 30.57 -23.52 -30.65
C TYR A 22 29.97 -23.49 -32.07
N PRO A 23 30.74 -23.70 -33.15
CA PRO A 23 30.30 -23.42 -34.53
C PRO A 23 28.99 -24.14 -34.92
N LYS A 24 28.83 -25.38 -34.45
CA LYS A 24 27.68 -26.24 -34.76
C LYS A 24 26.54 -26.17 -33.75
N LEU A 25 26.73 -25.52 -32.59
CA LEU A 25 25.63 -25.34 -31.65
C LEU A 25 24.61 -24.35 -32.21
N VAL A 26 23.36 -24.52 -31.77
CA VAL A 26 22.24 -23.68 -32.18
C VAL A 26 22.33 -22.33 -31.46
N ALA A 27 22.27 -21.25 -32.22
CA ALA A 27 22.27 -19.89 -31.70
C ALA A 27 20.85 -19.30 -31.67
N ILE A 28 20.13 -19.39 -32.81
CA ILE A 28 18.81 -18.78 -32.99
C ILE A 28 17.80 -19.83 -33.44
N GLU A 29 16.65 -19.86 -32.79
CA GLU A 29 15.52 -20.73 -33.11
C GLU A 29 14.27 -19.88 -33.35
N GLU A 30 13.36 -20.38 -34.18
CA GLU A 30 11.99 -19.86 -34.31
C GLU A 30 11.08 -21.08 -34.45
N PRO A 31 9.90 -21.09 -33.82
CA PRO A 31 8.93 -22.17 -34.01
C PRO A 31 8.71 -22.47 -35.50
N GLU A 32 8.63 -23.74 -35.85
CA GLU A 32 8.35 -24.24 -37.22
C GLU A 32 9.45 -23.96 -38.26
N ARG A 33 10.61 -23.42 -37.88
CA ARG A 33 11.75 -23.17 -38.79
C ARG A 33 12.97 -23.98 -38.41
N ARG A 34 13.84 -24.27 -39.40
CA ARG A 34 15.14 -24.87 -39.11
C ARG A 34 16.02 -23.88 -38.33
N PRO A 35 16.67 -24.31 -37.24
CA PRO A 35 17.49 -23.43 -36.41
C PRO A 35 18.73 -22.90 -37.15
N LEU A 36 19.28 -21.79 -36.65
CA LEU A 36 20.51 -21.18 -37.11
C LEU A 36 21.64 -21.51 -36.14
N SER A 37 22.73 -22.11 -36.62
CA SER A 37 23.93 -22.36 -35.82
C SER A 37 24.80 -21.10 -35.66
N TYR A 38 25.75 -21.12 -34.72
CA TYR A 38 26.66 -19.99 -34.50
C TYR A 38 27.54 -19.65 -35.71
N GLU A 39 28.04 -20.64 -36.47
CA GLU A 39 28.79 -20.37 -37.71
C GLU A 39 27.92 -19.63 -38.74
N ASN A 40 26.65 -20.02 -38.86
CA ASN A 40 25.72 -19.41 -39.80
C ASN A 40 25.25 -18.02 -39.31
N LEU A 41 25.19 -17.80 -38.01
CA LEU A 41 24.94 -16.50 -37.42
C LEU A 41 26.08 -15.52 -37.73
N GLU A 42 27.33 -15.93 -37.52
CA GLU A 42 28.50 -15.10 -37.84
C GLU A 42 28.56 -14.77 -39.34
N GLU A 43 28.26 -15.74 -40.20
CA GLU A 43 28.15 -15.53 -41.64
C GLU A 43 27.04 -14.52 -42.01
N GLN A 44 25.84 -14.64 -41.42
CA GLN A 44 24.73 -13.71 -41.67
C GLN A 44 25.01 -12.30 -41.15
N VAL A 45 25.72 -12.17 -40.02
CA VAL A 45 26.20 -10.88 -39.48
C VAL A 45 27.20 -10.25 -40.43
N GLY A 46 28.18 -11.01 -40.92
CA GLY A 46 29.14 -10.54 -41.92
C GLY A 46 28.48 -10.16 -43.25
N TYR A 47 27.48 -10.93 -43.68
CA TYR A 47 26.65 -10.61 -44.86
C TYR A 47 25.92 -9.27 -44.68
N THR A 48 25.33 -9.04 -43.52
CA THR A 48 24.64 -7.79 -43.17
C THR A 48 25.58 -6.61 -43.20
N ALA A 49 26.74 -6.74 -42.58
CA ALA A 49 27.72 -5.66 -42.51
C ALA A 49 28.27 -5.27 -43.89
N ARG A 50 28.53 -6.24 -44.78
CA ARG A 50 28.94 -5.97 -46.18
C ARG A 50 27.89 -5.15 -46.94
N HIS A 51 26.62 -5.56 -46.87
CA HIS A 51 25.54 -4.87 -47.60
C HIS A 51 25.30 -3.46 -47.06
N LEU A 52 25.32 -3.25 -45.74
CA LEU A 52 25.18 -1.92 -45.17
C LEU A 52 26.31 -0.98 -45.63
N ARG A 53 27.55 -1.48 -45.71
CA ARG A 53 28.66 -0.70 -46.29
C ARG A 53 28.44 -0.39 -47.77
N GLY A 54 27.90 -1.33 -48.55
CA GLY A 54 27.48 -1.09 -49.93
C GLY A 54 26.42 0.02 -50.06
N TYR A 55 25.54 0.18 -49.07
CA TYR A 55 24.59 1.31 -48.97
C TYR A 55 25.21 2.60 -48.39
N ARG A 56 26.55 2.64 -48.25
CA ARG A 56 27.31 3.74 -47.63
C ARG A 56 26.91 4.01 -46.18
N ILE A 57 26.43 3.00 -45.47
CA ILE A 57 26.18 3.05 -44.03
C ILE A 57 27.45 2.60 -43.32
N ALA A 58 27.97 3.47 -42.46
CA ALA A 58 29.21 3.31 -41.74
C ALA A 58 28.99 3.25 -40.23
N ARG A 59 30.09 3.07 -39.50
CA ARG A 59 30.09 3.17 -38.03
C ARG A 59 29.47 4.50 -37.60
N ASN A 60 28.71 4.47 -36.52
CA ASN A 60 27.97 5.61 -35.95
C ASN A 60 26.80 6.15 -36.80
N ASP A 61 26.63 5.72 -38.06
CA ASP A 61 25.38 6.00 -38.78
C ASP A 61 24.21 5.29 -38.09
N ARG A 62 23.03 5.92 -38.13
CA ARG A 62 21.85 5.48 -37.39
C ARG A 62 20.87 4.81 -38.31
N VAL A 63 20.56 3.55 -38.01
CA VAL A 63 19.66 2.71 -38.78
C VAL A 63 18.42 2.46 -37.94
N ALA A 64 17.30 3.07 -38.33
CA ALA A 64 16.00 2.76 -37.78
C ALA A 64 15.57 1.37 -38.26
N VAL A 65 15.02 0.55 -37.36
CA VAL A 65 14.63 -0.84 -37.68
C VAL A 65 13.19 -1.08 -37.26
N ILE A 66 12.33 -1.36 -38.22
CA ILE A 66 10.93 -1.77 -38.00
C ILE A 66 10.78 -3.17 -38.56
N LEU A 67 10.84 -4.17 -37.69
CA LEU A 67 10.64 -5.57 -38.06
C LEU A 67 9.70 -6.23 -37.06
N PRO A 68 8.87 -7.19 -37.49
CA PRO A 68 8.06 -7.97 -36.57
C PRO A 68 8.95 -8.74 -35.58
N ASN A 69 8.41 -9.03 -34.39
CA ASN A 69 9.14 -9.82 -33.41
C ASN A 69 9.41 -11.23 -33.95
N GLY A 70 10.65 -11.71 -33.85
CA GLY A 70 11.04 -13.02 -34.35
C GLY A 70 12.53 -13.11 -34.65
N SER A 71 12.93 -14.22 -35.25
CA SER A 71 14.35 -14.54 -35.48
C SER A 71 15.04 -13.54 -36.42
N VAL A 72 14.34 -13.03 -37.44
CA VAL A 72 14.88 -12.03 -38.38
C VAL A 72 15.22 -10.73 -37.66
N MET A 73 14.35 -10.23 -36.78
CA MET A 73 14.65 -9.03 -35.99
C MET A 73 15.84 -9.22 -35.07
N ALA A 74 15.95 -10.39 -34.42
CA ALA A 74 17.08 -10.72 -33.55
C ALA A 74 18.41 -10.69 -34.33
N VAL A 75 18.46 -11.36 -35.48
CA VAL A 75 19.68 -11.41 -36.30
C VAL A 75 19.98 -10.07 -36.97
N ALA A 76 18.96 -9.34 -37.43
CA ALA A 76 19.11 -8.00 -37.98
C ALA A 76 19.70 -7.02 -36.96
N PHE A 77 19.22 -7.06 -35.71
CA PHE A 77 19.82 -6.28 -34.64
C PHE A 77 21.31 -6.59 -34.47
N LEU A 78 21.69 -7.87 -34.36
CA LEU A 78 23.09 -8.28 -34.19
C LEU A 78 23.96 -7.85 -35.38
N GLY A 79 23.44 -8.00 -36.61
CA GLY A 79 24.14 -7.63 -37.84
C GLY A 79 24.33 -6.13 -38.02
N ILE A 80 23.25 -5.35 -37.83
CA ILE A 80 23.27 -3.89 -37.95
C ILE A 80 24.16 -3.30 -36.86
N SER A 81 23.94 -3.67 -35.59
CA SER A 81 24.73 -3.17 -34.47
C SER A 81 26.21 -3.51 -34.62
N SER A 82 26.59 -4.55 -35.37
CA SER A 82 28.01 -4.88 -35.57
C SER A 82 28.79 -3.87 -36.41
N CYS A 83 28.12 -2.99 -37.17
CA CYS A 83 28.79 -2.05 -38.08
C CYS A 83 28.15 -0.64 -38.12
N ALA A 84 27.01 -0.43 -37.47
CA ALA A 84 26.27 0.82 -37.41
C ALA A 84 25.48 0.93 -36.08
N THR A 85 24.91 2.09 -35.80
CA THR A 85 24.02 2.27 -34.66
C THR A 85 22.63 1.72 -35.00
N CYS A 86 22.17 0.71 -34.26
CA CYS A 86 20.83 0.17 -34.44
C CYS A 86 19.81 0.94 -33.58
N ALA A 87 18.67 1.30 -34.15
CA ALA A 87 17.54 1.88 -33.43
C ALA A 87 16.26 1.10 -33.72
N PRO A 88 15.98 0.04 -32.95
CA PRO A 88 14.74 -0.70 -33.02
C PRO A 88 13.53 0.19 -32.68
N ILE A 89 12.48 0.07 -33.47
CA ILE A 89 11.23 0.82 -33.31
C ILE A 89 10.08 -0.18 -33.25
N ASP A 90 9.10 0.12 -32.41
CA ASP A 90 7.86 -0.64 -32.32
C ASP A 90 7.13 -0.65 -33.67
N PRO A 91 6.80 -1.83 -34.24
CA PRO A 91 6.01 -1.94 -35.46
C PRO A 91 4.64 -1.26 -35.40
N GLN A 92 4.12 -0.95 -34.20
CA GLN A 92 2.85 -0.26 -34.01
C GLN A 92 2.96 1.29 -34.01
N ILE A 93 4.18 1.83 -34.21
CA ILE A 93 4.41 3.29 -34.28
C ILE A 93 3.52 3.96 -35.33
N LYS A 94 3.07 5.18 -35.07
CA LYS A 94 2.29 5.95 -36.05
C LYS A 94 3.19 6.72 -37.02
N PRO A 95 2.79 6.92 -38.30
CA PRO A 95 3.62 7.62 -39.29
C PRO A 95 4.14 8.99 -38.84
N GLY A 96 3.30 9.80 -38.17
CA GLY A 96 3.71 11.10 -37.64
C GLY A 96 4.77 11.01 -36.53
N GLU A 97 4.66 10.00 -35.65
CA GLU A 97 5.65 9.73 -34.60
C GLU A 97 6.96 9.23 -35.20
N LEU A 98 6.88 8.32 -36.18
CA LEU A 98 8.04 7.83 -36.93
C LEU A 98 8.78 8.97 -37.63
N LYS A 99 8.04 9.87 -38.30
CA LYS A 99 8.62 11.04 -38.97
C LYS A 99 9.43 11.89 -38.00
N SER A 100 8.83 12.21 -36.85
CA SER A 100 9.53 12.94 -35.78
C SER A 100 10.77 12.18 -35.31
N LEU A 101 10.66 10.88 -35.07
CA LEU A 101 11.77 10.05 -34.60
C LEU A 101 12.95 10.02 -35.59
N LEU A 102 12.69 9.79 -36.88
CA LEU A 102 13.72 9.74 -37.92
C LEU A 102 14.47 11.07 -38.05
N ILE A 103 13.75 12.20 -38.00
CA ILE A 103 14.34 13.54 -38.04
C ILE A 103 15.25 13.77 -36.84
N HIS A 104 14.73 13.59 -35.62
CA HIS A 104 15.47 13.90 -34.40
C HIS A 104 16.65 12.94 -34.16
N MET A 105 16.53 11.70 -34.64
CA MET A 105 17.62 10.75 -34.59
C MET A 105 18.68 11.03 -35.65
N LYS A 106 18.37 11.78 -36.72
CA LYS A 106 19.21 11.88 -37.93
C LYS A 106 19.45 10.50 -38.53
N ALA A 107 18.36 9.73 -38.69
CA ALA A 107 18.41 8.38 -39.23
C ALA A 107 18.93 8.41 -40.69
N LYS A 108 19.93 7.59 -41.01
CA LYS A 108 20.47 7.46 -42.37
C LYS A 108 19.68 6.47 -43.20
N ALA A 109 19.13 5.45 -42.55
CA ALA A 109 18.35 4.42 -43.20
C ALA A 109 17.20 3.91 -42.31
N LEU A 110 16.18 3.39 -42.99
CA LEU A 110 15.09 2.62 -42.40
C LEU A 110 15.14 1.19 -42.96
N VAL A 111 15.40 0.21 -42.09
CA VAL A 111 15.36 -1.21 -42.41
C VAL A 111 13.99 -1.78 -42.02
N THR A 112 13.33 -2.45 -42.97
CA THR A 112 12.01 -3.08 -42.76
C THR A 112 11.81 -4.26 -43.71
N ILE A 113 10.65 -4.92 -43.67
CA ILE A 113 10.20 -5.92 -44.67
C ILE A 113 9.05 -5.33 -45.51
N ALA A 114 8.78 -5.93 -46.67
CA ALA A 114 7.72 -5.48 -47.56
C ALA A 114 6.30 -5.57 -46.95
N ASP A 115 6.10 -6.49 -45.99
CA ASP A 115 4.79 -6.74 -45.36
C ASP A 115 4.45 -5.77 -44.21
N VAL A 116 5.31 -4.79 -43.92
CA VAL A 116 5.03 -3.72 -42.94
C VAL A 116 4.18 -2.63 -43.60
N ASP A 117 3.38 -1.94 -42.79
CA ASP A 117 2.53 -0.82 -43.20
C ASP A 117 3.22 0.11 -44.20
N ALA A 118 2.62 0.25 -45.39
CA ALA A 118 3.14 1.06 -46.49
C ALA A 118 3.29 2.54 -46.10
N ASP A 119 2.46 3.04 -45.18
CA ASP A 119 2.55 4.42 -44.71
C ASP A 119 3.83 4.66 -43.91
N LEU A 120 4.31 3.67 -43.16
CA LEU A 120 5.59 3.77 -42.44
C LEU A 120 6.78 3.77 -43.40
N ILE A 121 6.67 3.02 -44.50
CA ILE A 121 7.64 3.00 -45.58
C ILE A 121 7.69 4.36 -46.29
N ASN A 122 6.54 4.96 -46.58
CA ASN A 122 6.43 6.26 -47.27
C ASN A 122 7.07 7.40 -46.48
N VAL A 123 7.06 7.35 -45.15
CA VAL A 123 7.74 8.35 -44.30
C VAL A 123 9.25 8.43 -44.61
N ALA A 124 9.90 7.31 -44.92
CA ALA A 124 11.32 7.32 -45.28
C ALA A 124 11.55 8.04 -46.62
N ASP A 125 10.67 7.81 -47.59
CA ASP A 125 10.72 8.46 -48.91
C ASP A 125 10.49 9.97 -48.80
N GLU A 126 9.52 10.40 -47.96
CA GLU A 126 9.27 11.83 -47.67
C GLU A 126 10.48 12.56 -47.08
N LEU A 127 11.27 11.87 -46.25
CA LEU A 127 12.41 12.44 -45.54
C LEU A 127 13.75 12.25 -46.29
N GLY A 128 13.75 11.55 -47.43
CA GLY A 128 15.00 11.18 -48.12
C GLY A 128 15.87 10.21 -47.33
N VAL A 129 15.29 9.47 -46.38
CA VAL A 129 15.97 8.42 -45.61
C VAL A 129 16.08 7.17 -46.47
N LYS A 130 17.26 6.53 -46.54
CA LYS A 130 17.45 5.34 -47.37
C LYS A 130 16.57 4.19 -46.86
N LYS A 131 15.61 3.76 -47.67
CA LYS A 131 14.82 2.55 -47.42
C LYS A 131 15.61 1.29 -47.77
N ILE A 132 15.61 0.33 -46.86
CA ILE A 132 16.26 -0.97 -47.02
C ILE A 132 15.25 -2.07 -46.69
N LEU A 133 14.92 -2.90 -47.67
CA LEU A 133 13.96 -3.99 -47.50
C LEU A 133 14.71 -5.32 -47.33
N LEU A 134 14.36 -6.04 -46.25
CA LEU A 134 14.79 -7.41 -46.03
C LEU A 134 13.76 -8.38 -46.59
N LYS A 135 14.25 -9.48 -47.15
CA LYS A 135 13.47 -10.64 -47.57
C LYS A 135 13.80 -11.83 -46.67
N PRO A 136 12.96 -12.13 -45.66
CA PRO A 136 13.13 -13.28 -44.78
C PRO A 136 13.23 -14.60 -45.54
N ASP A 137 14.10 -15.50 -45.07
CA ASP A 137 14.01 -16.92 -45.43
C ASP A 137 12.81 -17.54 -44.70
N THR A 138 12.01 -18.34 -45.39
CA THR A 138 10.82 -18.98 -44.83
C THR A 138 11.14 -20.32 -44.14
N ASN A 139 12.26 -20.95 -44.47
CA ASN A 139 12.65 -22.29 -44.01
C ASN A 139 13.68 -22.26 -42.88
N GLN A 140 14.53 -21.23 -42.82
CA GLN A 140 15.59 -21.11 -41.80
C GLN A 140 15.36 -19.88 -40.90
N ALA A 141 15.48 -20.08 -39.58
CA ALA A 141 15.39 -19.00 -38.60
C ALA A 141 16.49 -17.96 -38.83
N GLY A 142 16.15 -16.68 -38.75
CA GLY A 142 17.09 -15.56 -38.72
C GLY A 142 17.78 -15.22 -40.04
N ARG A 143 17.73 -16.10 -41.06
CA ARG A 143 18.27 -15.80 -42.39
C ARG A 143 17.35 -14.85 -43.14
N TYR A 144 17.97 -13.93 -43.88
CA TYR A 144 17.31 -13.01 -44.79
C TYR A 144 18.29 -12.57 -45.89
N ARG A 145 17.73 -11.99 -46.96
CA ARG A 145 18.50 -11.30 -48.00
C ARG A 145 18.07 -9.85 -48.07
N PHE A 146 18.92 -8.98 -48.60
CA PHE A 146 18.49 -7.65 -49.01
C PHE A 146 17.76 -7.75 -50.36
N ASN A 147 16.74 -6.92 -50.57
CA ASN A 147 15.98 -6.94 -51.83
C ASN A 147 16.81 -6.44 -53.03
N ASP A 148 17.78 -5.57 -52.78
CA ASP A 148 18.62 -4.97 -53.80
C ASP A 148 20.03 -5.57 -53.72
N GLU A 149 20.68 -5.76 -54.88
CA GLU A 149 22.10 -6.11 -54.93
C GLU A 149 22.95 -4.87 -54.62
N GLY A 150 23.24 -4.64 -53.35
CA GLY A 150 24.24 -3.66 -52.93
C GLY A 150 25.65 -4.07 -53.39
N ASP A 151 26.61 -3.15 -53.35
CA ASP A 151 28.02 -3.49 -53.58
C ASP A 151 28.54 -4.40 -52.45
N ASN A 152 28.66 -5.68 -52.77
CA ASN A 152 29.04 -6.74 -51.84
C ASN A 152 30.55 -6.94 -51.70
N ASN A 153 31.37 -6.19 -52.45
CA ASN A 153 32.84 -6.25 -52.38
C ASN A 153 33.43 -5.22 -51.40
N SER A 154 32.59 -4.46 -50.70
CA SER A 154 33.04 -3.47 -49.72
C SER A 154 33.74 -4.10 -48.51
N VAL A 155 34.89 -3.53 -48.13
CA VAL A 155 35.61 -3.92 -46.90
C VAL A 155 34.77 -3.52 -45.69
N VAL A 156 34.44 -4.51 -44.85
CA VAL A 156 33.69 -4.30 -43.61
C VAL A 156 34.59 -3.70 -42.55
N GLU A 157 34.16 -2.60 -41.97
CA GLU A 157 34.73 -2.05 -40.75
C GLU A 157 33.75 -2.29 -39.61
N TYR A 158 34.11 -3.20 -38.71
CA TYR A 158 33.30 -3.52 -37.53
C TYR A 158 33.44 -2.43 -36.45
N ALA A 159 32.44 -2.37 -35.57
CA ALA A 159 32.38 -1.41 -34.48
C ALA A 159 33.46 -1.63 -33.40
N TYR A 160 33.84 -0.54 -32.74
CA TYR A 160 34.74 -0.49 -31.58
C TYR A 160 33.93 -0.45 -30.27
N PRO A 161 34.56 -0.75 -29.10
CA PRO A 161 33.87 -0.80 -27.82
C PRO A 161 33.06 0.46 -27.46
N ASP A 162 33.56 1.63 -27.84
CA ASP A 162 32.96 2.93 -27.49
C ASP A 162 31.96 3.44 -28.54
N ASP A 163 31.82 2.76 -29.68
CA ASP A 163 30.79 3.10 -30.67
C ASP A 163 29.40 2.79 -30.11
N ILE A 164 28.41 3.58 -30.50
CA ILE A 164 27.01 3.37 -30.09
C ILE A 164 26.45 2.19 -30.88
N ALA A 165 26.07 1.13 -30.17
CA ALA A 165 25.51 -0.07 -30.77
C ALA A 165 23.98 0.02 -30.88
N LEU A 166 23.35 0.66 -29.90
CA LEU A 166 21.90 0.69 -29.71
C LEU A 166 21.45 2.06 -29.21
N ILE A 167 20.43 2.62 -29.84
CA ILE A 167 19.69 3.76 -29.30
C ILE A 167 18.26 3.32 -29.01
N LEU A 168 17.82 3.55 -27.77
CA LEU A 168 16.44 3.36 -27.37
C LEU A 168 15.84 4.68 -26.89
N HIS A 169 14.54 4.82 -27.13
CA HIS A 169 13.77 5.95 -26.63
C HIS A 169 13.08 5.56 -25.33
N THR A 170 13.14 6.45 -24.34
CA THR A 170 12.36 6.34 -23.11
C THR A 170 11.29 7.41 -23.09
N SER A 171 10.14 7.10 -22.47
CA SER A 171 9.04 8.05 -22.28
C SER A 171 9.49 9.20 -21.37
N GLY A 172 10.02 10.26 -21.98
CA GLY A 172 10.30 11.52 -21.32
C GLY A 172 9.00 12.20 -20.88
N THR A 173 9.09 13.04 -19.84
CA THR A 173 8.01 13.97 -19.46
C THR A 173 7.92 15.17 -20.40
N THR A 174 8.79 15.22 -21.41
CA THR A 174 8.88 16.23 -22.47
C THR A 174 8.14 15.77 -23.73
N ALA A 175 7.73 16.70 -24.59
CA ALA A 175 7.04 16.40 -25.85
C ALA A 175 7.83 15.49 -26.81
N LEU A 176 9.16 15.37 -26.62
CA LEU A 176 10.02 14.41 -27.33
C LEU A 176 10.59 13.36 -26.36
N PRO A 177 10.58 12.06 -26.73
CA PRO A 177 11.20 10.98 -25.95
C PRO A 177 12.70 11.19 -25.74
N LYS A 178 13.23 10.84 -24.56
CA LYS A 178 14.68 10.92 -24.32
C LYS A 178 15.38 9.79 -25.08
N ARG A 179 16.50 10.09 -25.73
CA ARG A 179 17.34 9.11 -26.44
C ARG A 179 18.44 8.60 -25.52
N VAL A 180 18.50 7.30 -25.32
CA VAL A 180 19.52 6.63 -24.52
C VAL A 180 20.50 5.92 -25.47
N PRO A 181 21.71 6.48 -25.68
CA PRO A 181 22.75 5.82 -26.44
C PRO A 181 23.45 4.78 -25.55
N LEU A 182 23.60 3.58 -26.09
CA LEU A 182 24.27 2.46 -25.43
C LEU A 182 25.42 1.96 -26.30
N THR A 183 26.62 2.00 -25.73
CA THR A 183 27.84 1.56 -26.42
C THR A 183 27.93 0.04 -26.47
N HIS A 184 28.75 -0.47 -27.39
CA HIS A 184 29.09 -1.89 -27.42
C HIS A 184 29.62 -2.41 -26.07
N ALA A 185 30.51 -1.66 -25.42
CA ALA A 185 31.05 -2.01 -24.13
C ALA A 185 29.95 -2.11 -23.06
N ASN A 186 29.00 -1.17 -23.04
CA ASN A 186 27.88 -1.22 -22.10
C ASN A 186 27.05 -2.50 -22.28
N LEU A 187 26.67 -2.80 -23.52
CA LEU A 187 25.81 -3.93 -23.84
C LEU A 187 26.48 -5.28 -23.58
N CYS A 188 27.74 -5.44 -24.00
CA CYS A 188 28.48 -6.69 -23.81
C CYS A 188 28.77 -6.94 -22.32
N GLN A 189 29.09 -5.90 -21.56
CA GLN A 189 29.29 -6.04 -20.12
C GLN A 189 27.99 -6.44 -19.41
N SER A 190 26.87 -5.81 -19.76
CA SER A 190 25.58 -6.18 -19.16
C SER A 190 25.15 -7.60 -19.53
N ALA A 191 25.33 -8.01 -20.80
CA ALA A 191 25.07 -9.37 -21.25
C ALA A 191 25.87 -10.42 -20.45
N ARG A 192 27.15 -10.13 -20.18
CA ARG A 192 28.00 -10.96 -19.32
C ARG A 192 27.47 -11.02 -17.89
N ASN A 193 27.19 -9.86 -17.29
CA ASN A 193 26.69 -9.80 -15.92
C ASN A 193 25.38 -10.60 -15.75
N ILE A 194 24.50 -10.55 -16.75
CA ILE A 194 23.25 -11.33 -16.80
C ILE A 194 23.57 -12.83 -16.87
N ALA A 195 24.44 -13.25 -17.78
CA ALA A 195 24.81 -14.65 -17.94
C ALA A 195 25.47 -15.24 -16.68
N GLU A 196 26.34 -14.48 -16.02
CA GLU A 196 27.00 -14.88 -14.77
C GLU A 196 25.99 -14.98 -13.62
N SER A 197 25.11 -13.99 -13.47
CA SER A 197 24.12 -13.97 -12.38
C SER A 197 23.07 -15.09 -12.50
N LEU A 198 22.73 -15.47 -13.74
CA LEU A 198 21.81 -16.57 -14.04
C LEU A 198 22.53 -17.93 -14.16
N VAL A 199 23.86 -17.95 -14.07
CA VAL A 199 24.69 -19.15 -14.24
C VAL A 199 24.31 -19.85 -15.56
N LEU A 200 24.29 -19.09 -16.66
CA LEU A 200 24.00 -19.62 -17.99
C LEU A 200 25.21 -20.36 -18.55
N THR A 201 24.92 -21.37 -19.37
CA THR A 201 25.87 -22.25 -20.04
C THR A 201 25.42 -22.48 -21.48
N ALA A 202 26.27 -23.07 -22.32
CA ALA A 202 25.92 -23.41 -23.71
C ALA A 202 24.74 -24.40 -23.85
N ASN A 203 24.35 -25.09 -22.76
CA ASN A 203 23.20 -25.99 -22.74
C ASN A 203 21.87 -25.26 -22.47
N ASP A 204 21.91 -24.00 -22.06
CA ASP A 204 20.69 -23.24 -21.81
C ASP A 204 20.03 -22.83 -23.13
N ARG A 205 18.70 -22.86 -23.10
CA ARG A 205 17.79 -22.49 -24.20
C ARG A 205 16.74 -21.54 -23.66
N CYS A 206 16.76 -20.31 -24.14
CA CYS A 206 15.89 -19.23 -23.68
C CYS A 206 14.66 -19.08 -24.58
N LEU A 207 13.45 -19.23 -24.03
CA LEU A 207 12.23 -18.80 -24.73
C LEU A 207 12.08 -17.27 -24.59
N ASN A 208 12.37 -16.53 -25.66
CA ASN A 208 12.31 -15.08 -25.67
C ASN A 208 10.93 -14.59 -26.11
N VAL A 209 10.05 -14.37 -25.14
CA VAL A 209 8.71 -13.78 -25.33
C VAL A 209 8.70 -12.25 -25.30
N MET A 210 9.85 -11.64 -25.03
CA MET A 210 9.98 -10.19 -24.90
C MET A 210 10.09 -9.52 -26.27
N PRO A 211 9.59 -8.27 -26.42
CA PRO A 211 9.76 -7.52 -27.65
C PRO A 211 11.23 -7.22 -27.95
N LEU A 212 11.64 -7.46 -29.19
CA LEU A 212 12.98 -7.21 -29.74
C LEU A 212 13.16 -5.77 -30.22
N PHE A 213 12.26 -4.87 -29.88
CA PHE A 213 12.49 -3.42 -29.93
C PHE A 213 12.80 -2.82 -28.55
N HIS A 214 12.97 -3.68 -27.53
CA HIS A 214 13.21 -3.26 -26.15
C HIS A 214 14.43 -3.98 -25.57
N ILE A 215 15.15 -3.31 -24.65
CA ILE A 215 16.42 -3.78 -24.08
C ILE A 215 16.32 -5.16 -23.41
N HIS A 216 15.16 -5.48 -22.82
CA HIS A 216 14.90 -6.78 -22.17
C HIS A 216 14.97 -7.93 -23.17
N GLY A 217 14.34 -7.81 -24.34
CA GLY A 217 14.40 -8.86 -25.37
C GLY A 217 15.78 -8.95 -26.03
N LEU A 218 16.42 -7.80 -26.26
CA LEU A 218 17.69 -7.70 -27.01
C LEU A 218 18.93 -8.09 -26.18
N ILE A 219 18.99 -7.67 -24.92
CA ILE A 219 20.16 -7.90 -24.07
C ILE A 219 19.85 -8.99 -23.05
N GLY A 220 18.70 -8.90 -22.39
CA GLY A 220 18.26 -9.85 -21.37
C GLY A 220 18.13 -11.28 -21.88
N CYS A 221 17.55 -11.47 -23.07
CA CYS A 221 17.17 -12.79 -23.60
C CYS A 221 17.92 -13.20 -24.89
N LEU A 222 18.67 -12.30 -25.52
CA LEU A 222 19.39 -12.59 -26.77
C LEU A 222 20.91 -12.49 -26.58
N LEU A 223 21.45 -11.30 -26.35
CA LEU A 223 22.91 -11.12 -26.25
C LEU A 223 23.54 -11.87 -25.05
N SER A 224 22.82 -11.98 -23.93
CA SER A 224 23.25 -12.77 -22.76
C SER A 224 23.49 -14.25 -23.09
N ASN A 225 22.61 -14.87 -23.89
CA ASN A 225 22.74 -16.26 -24.32
C ASN A 225 23.93 -16.45 -25.27
N ILE A 226 24.09 -15.54 -26.24
CA ILE A 226 25.22 -15.56 -27.19
C ILE A 226 26.57 -15.51 -26.45
N THR A 227 26.64 -14.76 -25.35
CA THR A 227 27.86 -14.59 -24.54
C THR A 227 28.36 -15.89 -23.90
N VAL A 228 27.53 -16.94 -23.81
CA VAL A 228 27.89 -18.25 -23.24
C VAL A 228 27.69 -19.42 -24.21
N GLY A 229 27.30 -19.16 -25.46
CA GLY A 229 27.03 -20.22 -26.44
C GLY A 229 25.64 -20.86 -26.33
N ALA A 230 24.72 -20.28 -25.55
CA ALA A 230 23.34 -20.75 -25.36
C ALA A 230 22.43 -20.42 -26.57
N SER A 231 21.25 -21.01 -26.67
CA SER A 231 20.30 -20.68 -27.75
C SER A 231 19.17 -19.74 -27.32
N THR A 232 18.66 -18.96 -28.27
CA THR A 232 17.47 -18.14 -28.10
C THR A 232 16.37 -18.57 -29.06
N ILE A 233 15.23 -19.01 -28.51
CA ILE A 233 13.99 -19.25 -29.23
C ILE A 233 13.24 -17.94 -29.36
N CYS A 234 13.28 -17.34 -30.53
CA CYS A 234 12.61 -16.08 -30.85
C CYS A 234 11.14 -16.34 -31.16
N SER A 235 10.26 -16.18 -30.16
CA SER A 235 8.82 -16.21 -30.42
C SER A 235 8.37 -14.91 -31.09
N ARG A 236 7.19 -14.94 -31.72
CA ARG A 236 6.55 -13.73 -32.28
C ARG A 236 5.92 -12.83 -31.21
N GLY A 237 6.56 -12.75 -30.05
CA GLY A 237 6.08 -12.05 -28.86
C GLY A 237 5.38 -13.00 -27.89
N PHE A 238 4.77 -12.43 -26.86
CA PHE A 238 4.00 -13.18 -25.88
C PHE A 238 2.57 -13.44 -26.40
N HIS A 239 2.26 -14.72 -26.61
CA HIS A 239 0.93 -15.20 -26.94
C HIS A 239 0.57 -16.32 -25.99
N ASP A 240 -0.50 -16.09 -25.24
CA ASP A 240 -0.91 -16.93 -24.12
C ASP A 240 -1.37 -18.33 -24.57
N LYS A 241 -2.01 -18.43 -25.74
CA LYS A 241 -2.50 -19.69 -26.32
C LYS A 241 -1.40 -20.69 -26.70
N VAL A 242 -0.25 -20.19 -27.18
CA VAL A 242 0.85 -21.04 -27.69
C VAL A 242 1.99 -21.17 -26.70
N PHE A 243 1.94 -20.44 -25.58
CA PHE A 243 3.03 -20.42 -24.61
C PHE A 243 3.31 -21.82 -24.03
N PHE A 244 2.28 -22.54 -23.59
CA PHE A 244 2.42 -23.87 -23.01
C PHE A 244 2.81 -24.91 -24.06
N ASP A 245 2.30 -24.80 -25.28
CA ASP A 245 2.72 -25.64 -26.41
C ASP A 245 4.21 -25.45 -26.72
N HIS A 246 4.71 -24.22 -26.70
CA HIS A 246 6.13 -23.96 -26.83
C HIS A 246 6.96 -24.54 -25.68
N LEU A 247 6.46 -24.50 -24.44
CA LEU A 247 7.16 -25.12 -23.31
C LEU A 247 7.28 -26.64 -23.49
N SER A 248 6.21 -27.29 -23.94
CA SER A 248 6.16 -28.75 -24.09
C SER A 248 6.93 -29.23 -25.32
N THR A 249 6.82 -28.53 -26.46
CA THR A 249 7.42 -28.94 -27.74
C THR A 249 8.86 -28.46 -27.89
N LEU A 250 9.13 -27.19 -27.56
CA LEU A 250 10.44 -26.59 -27.77
C LEU A 250 11.37 -26.81 -26.59
N LYS A 251 10.89 -27.28 -25.43
CA LYS A 251 11.70 -27.62 -24.24
C LYS A 251 12.71 -26.53 -23.84
N PRO A 252 12.32 -25.26 -23.65
CA PRO A 252 13.22 -24.23 -23.16
C PRO A 252 13.63 -24.53 -21.71
N THR A 253 14.85 -24.12 -21.36
CA THR A 253 15.39 -24.22 -20.00
C THR A 253 15.07 -23.00 -19.14
N TRP A 254 14.74 -21.86 -19.74
CA TRP A 254 14.28 -20.69 -19.01
C TRP A 254 13.53 -19.74 -19.93
N TYR A 255 12.76 -18.84 -19.33
CA TYR A 255 12.17 -17.69 -20.03
C TYR A 255 12.21 -16.47 -19.12
N SER A 256 12.09 -15.29 -19.73
CA SER A 256 11.88 -14.05 -18.98
C SER A 256 10.69 -13.28 -19.49
N ALA A 257 9.90 -12.74 -18.57
CA ALA A 257 8.72 -11.95 -18.89
C ALA A 257 8.56 -10.79 -17.89
N VAL A 258 7.63 -9.87 -18.20
CA VAL A 258 7.18 -8.84 -17.25
C VAL A 258 6.05 -9.39 -16.36
N PRO A 259 5.78 -8.80 -15.18
CA PRO A 259 4.74 -9.27 -14.25
C PRO A 259 3.36 -9.47 -14.88
N SER A 260 2.96 -8.61 -15.83
CA SER A 260 1.65 -8.69 -16.48
C SER A 260 1.51 -9.90 -17.43
N MET A 261 2.62 -10.38 -18.00
CA MET A 261 2.67 -11.62 -18.78
C MET A 261 2.67 -12.83 -17.86
N HIS A 262 3.44 -12.77 -16.77
CA HIS A 262 3.45 -13.78 -15.71
C HIS A 262 2.07 -14.03 -15.10
N GLN A 263 1.30 -12.95 -14.87
CA GLN A 263 -0.10 -13.06 -14.43
C GLN A 263 -0.98 -13.80 -15.45
N ALA A 264 -0.79 -13.55 -16.75
CA ALA A 264 -1.54 -14.23 -17.80
C ALA A 264 -1.16 -15.71 -17.90
N ILE A 265 0.14 -16.02 -17.82
CA ILE A 265 0.68 -17.39 -17.76
C ILE A 265 0.07 -18.13 -16.55
N LEU A 266 0.15 -17.54 -15.36
CA LEU A 266 -0.37 -18.15 -14.14
C LEU A 266 -1.88 -18.38 -14.21
N HIS A 267 -2.64 -17.41 -14.74
CA HIS A 267 -4.09 -17.54 -14.91
C HIS A 267 -4.45 -18.71 -15.82
N ASN A 268 -3.82 -18.80 -16.99
CA ASN A 268 -4.11 -19.84 -17.97
C ASN A 268 -3.63 -21.22 -17.52
N GLY A 269 -2.43 -21.30 -16.91
CA GLY A 269 -1.87 -22.55 -16.41
C GLY A 269 -2.73 -23.20 -15.33
N ARG A 270 -3.30 -22.40 -14.41
CA ARG A 270 -4.25 -22.90 -13.40
C ARG A 270 -5.53 -23.49 -14.00
N GLY A 271 -5.93 -23.04 -15.19
CA GLY A 271 -7.09 -23.56 -15.92
C GLY A 271 -6.86 -24.91 -16.59
N MET A 272 -5.61 -25.38 -16.71
CA MET A 272 -5.30 -26.61 -17.47
C MET A 272 -5.49 -27.90 -16.65
N GLY A 273 -5.55 -27.84 -15.32
CA GLY A 273 -5.86 -28.98 -14.44
C GLY A 273 -4.85 -30.16 -14.42
N ALA A 274 -3.93 -30.23 -15.38
CA ALA A 274 -2.87 -31.24 -15.50
C ALA A 274 -1.49 -30.65 -15.22
N LYS A 275 -0.52 -31.52 -14.90
CA LYS A 275 0.89 -31.12 -14.76
C LYS A 275 1.41 -30.61 -16.11
N ILE A 276 1.89 -29.38 -16.13
CA ILE A 276 2.44 -28.77 -17.35
C ILE A 276 3.78 -29.43 -17.67
N GLU A 277 3.91 -29.93 -18.90
CA GLU A 277 5.16 -30.50 -19.38
C GLU A 277 6.13 -29.39 -19.82
N HIS A 278 7.33 -29.35 -19.23
CA HIS A 278 8.37 -28.36 -19.56
C HIS A 278 9.77 -28.86 -19.18
N SER A 279 10.80 -28.11 -19.59
CA SER A 279 12.22 -28.34 -19.22
C SER A 279 12.85 -27.17 -18.48
N LEU A 280 12.03 -26.24 -17.98
CA LEU A 280 12.50 -25.06 -17.23
C LEU A 280 13.38 -25.46 -16.04
N ARG A 281 14.48 -24.73 -15.86
CA ARG A 281 15.37 -24.70 -14.70
C ARG A 281 14.99 -23.55 -13.76
N PHE A 282 14.50 -22.45 -14.32
CA PHE A 282 14.03 -21.27 -13.58
C PHE A 282 13.16 -20.36 -14.46
N VAL A 283 12.50 -19.41 -13.82
CA VAL A 283 11.73 -18.32 -14.46
C VAL A 283 12.27 -16.98 -13.99
N ARG A 284 12.43 -16.02 -14.91
CA ARG A 284 12.91 -14.66 -14.58
C ARG A 284 11.84 -13.59 -14.78
N SER A 285 11.53 -12.81 -13.76
CA SER A 285 10.73 -11.58 -13.88
C SER A 285 11.62 -10.35 -13.85
N CYS A 286 11.33 -9.35 -14.69
CA CYS A 286 12.11 -8.12 -14.74
C CYS A 286 11.26 -6.97 -15.27
N SER A 287 11.80 -5.75 -15.14
CA SER A 287 11.25 -4.50 -15.70
C SER A 287 10.07 -3.88 -14.94
N ALA A 288 9.52 -4.59 -13.95
CA ALA A 288 8.59 -4.09 -12.94
C ALA A 288 8.56 -5.07 -11.75
N ALA A 289 8.07 -4.60 -10.60
CA ALA A 289 7.93 -5.42 -9.39
C ALA A 289 7.01 -6.62 -9.64
N LEU A 290 7.46 -7.82 -9.26
CA LEU A 290 6.67 -9.04 -9.33
C LEU A 290 5.88 -9.22 -8.02
N PRO A 291 4.54 -9.24 -8.07
CA PRO A 291 3.76 -9.49 -6.85
C PRO A 291 4.09 -10.85 -6.24
N PRO A 292 4.28 -10.96 -4.90
CA PRO A 292 4.65 -12.21 -4.25
C PRO A 292 3.73 -13.39 -4.59
N GLN A 293 2.42 -13.14 -4.69
CA GLN A 293 1.43 -14.18 -5.01
C GLN A 293 1.57 -14.71 -6.44
N VAL A 294 2.05 -13.88 -7.37
CA VAL A 294 2.34 -14.31 -8.75
C VAL A 294 3.63 -15.12 -8.77
N MET A 295 4.64 -14.71 -8.01
CA MET A 295 5.89 -15.45 -7.84
C MET A 295 5.62 -16.85 -7.29
N GLU A 296 4.97 -16.95 -6.13
CA GLU A 296 4.60 -18.21 -5.48
C GLU A 296 3.76 -19.08 -6.41
N GLY A 297 2.74 -18.50 -7.07
CA GLY A 297 1.90 -19.25 -7.99
C GLY A 297 2.65 -19.81 -9.19
N LEU A 298 3.67 -19.12 -9.71
CA LEU A 298 4.52 -19.62 -10.79
C LEU A 298 5.48 -20.71 -10.29
N GLU A 299 6.00 -20.59 -9.08
CA GLU A 299 6.83 -21.63 -8.44
C GLU A 299 6.02 -22.90 -8.22
N GLU A 300 4.77 -22.80 -7.78
CA GLU A 300 3.83 -23.92 -7.68
C GLU A 300 3.52 -24.52 -9.05
N LEU A 301 3.26 -23.67 -10.06
CA LEU A 301 2.84 -24.09 -11.39
C LEU A 301 3.92 -24.88 -12.13
N PHE A 302 5.18 -24.45 -12.03
CA PHE A 302 6.29 -25.03 -12.77
C PHE A 302 7.24 -25.86 -11.89
N GLY A 303 7.17 -25.77 -10.57
CA GLY A 303 8.09 -26.48 -9.68
C GLY A 303 9.55 -26.04 -9.82
N VAL A 304 9.81 -24.80 -10.26
CA VAL A 304 11.14 -24.23 -10.48
C VAL A 304 11.25 -22.87 -9.79
N PRO A 305 12.46 -22.42 -9.41
CA PRO A 305 12.63 -21.10 -8.79
C PRO A 305 12.21 -19.97 -9.73
N VAL A 306 11.51 -18.97 -9.17
CA VAL A 306 11.19 -17.72 -9.86
C VAL A 306 12.05 -16.61 -9.25
N VAL A 307 12.88 -15.97 -10.07
CA VAL A 307 13.78 -14.90 -9.66
C VAL A 307 13.36 -13.55 -10.22
N GLU A 308 13.33 -12.55 -9.36
CA GLU A 308 13.10 -11.16 -9.73
C GLU A 308 14.42 -10.45 -10.02
N ALA A 309 14.43 -9.63 -11.07
CA ALA A 309 15.54 -8.79 -11.48
C ALA A 309 15.10 -7.33 -11.65
N TYR A 310 16.00 -6.42 -11.27
CA TYR A 310 15.87 -4.99 -11.49
C TYR A 310 16.70 -4.54 -12.67
N GLY A 311 16.12 -3.67 -13.49
CA GLY A 311 16.78 -3.18 -14.68
C GLY A 311 16.08 -2.02 -15.37
N MET A 312 16.86 -1.25 -16.13
CA MET A 312 16.41 -0.10 -16.90
C MET A 312 17.26 0.09 -18.17
N THR A 313 16.76 0.92 -19.09
CA THR A 313 17.44 1.20 -20.36
C THR A 313 18.80 1.85 -20.15
N GLU A 314 18.88 2.84 -19.24
CA GLU A 314 20.09 3.60 -18.93
C GLU A 314 21.19 2.76 -18.27
N ALA A 315 20.86 1.59 -17.73
CA ALA A 315 21.80 0.62 -17.17
C ALA A 315 22.07 -0.56 -18.10
N SER A 316 21.74 -0.44 -19.39
CA SER A 316 21.88 -1.51 -20.38
C SER A 316 21.18 -2.80 -19.96
N HIS A 317 19.95 -2.69 -19.46
CA HIS A 317 19.14 -3.76 -18.88
C HIS A 317 19.40 -4.01 -17.40
N GLN A 318 20.21 -5.00 -16.99
CA GLN A 318 20.18 -5.51 -15.61
C GLN A 318 21.08 -4.71 -14.65
N ILE A 319 20.52 -4.32 -13.50
CA ILE A 319 21.24 -3.70 -12.37
C ILE A 319 21.44 -4.72 -11.25
N ALA A 320 20.38 -5.46 -10.91
CA ALA A 320 20.37 -6.40 -9.80
C ALA A 320 19.46 -7.59 -10.07
N ILE A 321 19.69 -8.72 -9.39
CA ILE A 321 18.86 -9.91 -9.52
C ILE A 321 18.95 -10.80 -8.27
N ASN A 322 17.83 -11.44 -7.90
CA ASN A 322 17.87 -12.48 -6.89
C ASN A 322 18.67 -13.69 -7.38
N PRO A 323 19.58 -14.23 -6.55
CA PRO A 323 20.39 -15.33 -6.98
C PRO A 323 19.57 -16.62 -7.09
N LEU A 324 19.95 -17.49 -8.03
CA LEU A 324 19.39 -18.84 -8.14
C LEU A 324 19.90 -19.74 -7.00
N PRO A 325 19.13 -20.78 -6.62
CA PRO A 325 19.61 -21.80 -5.68
C PRO A 325 20.97 -22.38 -6.09
N PRO A 326 21.87 -22.70 -5.13
CA PRO A 326 21.65 -22.77 -3.68
C PRO A 326 21.77 -21.43 -2.94
N LYS A 327 22.12 -20.33 -3.62
CA LYS A 327 22.19 -19.01 -2.98
C LYS A 327 20.77 -18.56 -2.60
N GLN A 328 20.65 -17.90 -1.45
CA GLN A 328 19.36 -17.53 -0.90
C GLN A 328 18.80 -16.28 -1.60
N ARG A 329 17.56 -16.34 -2.09
CA ARG A 329 16.80 -15.16 -2.50
C ARG A 329 16.17 -14.48 -1.28
N LYS A 330 15.90 -13.18 -1.36
CA LYS A 330 15.14 -12.46 -0.32
C LYS A 330 13.78 -12.02 -0.86
N PRO A 331 12.66 -12.40 -0.23
CA PRO A 331 11.34 -11.91 -0.61
C PRO A 331 11.29 -10.38 -0.63
N LYS A 332 10.60 -9.80 -1.62
CA LYS A 332 10.45 -8.34 -1.84
C LYS A 332 11.74 -7.59 -2.20
N SER A 333 12.90 -8.24 -2.19
CA SER A 333 14.12 -7.68 -2.74
C SER A 333 14.15 -7.94 -4.24
N VAL A 334 14.75 -7.02 -5.00
CA VAL A 334 15.13 -7.25 -6.40
C VAL A 334 16.49 -7.95 -6.53
N GLY A 335 17.08 -8.33 -5.40
CA GLY A 335 18.30 -9.11 -5.27
C GLY A 335 19.57 -8.27 -5.10
N LEU A 336 20.69 -8.90 -5.44
CA LEU A 336 22.03 -8.33 -5.31
C LEU A 336 22.45 -7.62 -6.59
N SER A 337 23.38 -6.68 -6.48
CA SER A 337 24.04 -6.07 -7.64
C SER A 337 24.57 -7.14 -8.62
N SER A 338 24.35 -6.89 -9.90
CA SER A 338 24.80 -7.69 -11.02
C SER A 338 25.93 -6.98 -11.77
N GLY A 339 27.06 -6.75 -11.09
CA GLY A 339 28.28 -6.20 -11.70
C GLY A 339 28.24 -4.69 -11.98
N THR A 340 27.37 -3.95 -11.30
CA THR A 340 27.26 -2.48 -11.33
C THR A 340 27.27 -1.98 -9.90
N ASP A 341 28.00 -0.91 -9.59
CA ASP A 341 27.95 -0.35 -8.24
C ASP A 341 26.54 0.21 -7.97
N VAL A 342 25.98 -0.12 -6.81
CA VAL A 342 24.65 0.33 -6.38
C VAL A 342 24.78 0.94 -4.99
N SER A 343 24.19 2.12 -4.80
CA SER A 343 24.12 2.80 -3.50
C SER A 343 22.75 3.47 -3.34
N VAL A 344 22.50 4.01 -2.15
CA VAL A 344 21.36 4.89 -1.87
C VAL A 344 21.87 6.32 -1.70
N MET A 345 21.12 7.29 -2.17
CA MET A 345 21.45 8.72 -2.13
C MET A 345 20.28 9.52 -1.54
N SER A 346 20.58 10.50 -0.67
CA SER A 346 19.61 11.47 -0.17
C SER A 346 19.31 12.58 -1.19
N ASP A 347 18.28 13.38 -0.91
CA ASP A 347 17.85 14.46 -1.80
C ASP A 347 18.93 15.54 -2.02
N ASP A 348 19.88 15.69 -1.09
CA ASP A 348 21.00 16.64 -1.17
C ASP A 348 22.22 16.10 -1.95
N GLY A 349 22.17 14.85 -2.42
CA GLY A 349 23.25 14.21 -3.18
C GLY A 349 24.23 13.39 -2.35
N THR A 350 24.03 13.27 -1.04
CA THR A 350 24.91 12.46 -0.16
C THR A 350 24.59 10.97 -0.27
N LEU A 351 25.59 10.10 -0.31
CA LEU A 351 25.37 8.65 -0.23
C LEU A 351 24.99 8.23 1.19
N LEU A 352 23.96 7.41 1.31
CA LEU A 352 23.43 6.93 2.58
C LEU A 352 23.99 5.54 2.97
N PRO A 353 24.12 5.25 4.27
CA PRO A 353 24.46 3.91 4.76
C PRO A 353 23.39 2.86 4.42
N SER A 354 23.75 1.58 4.48
CA SER A 354 22.78 0.48 4.40
C SER A 354 21.69 0.61 5.47
N GLY A 355 20.45 0.29 5.10
CA GLY A 355 19.25 0.36 5.92
C GLY A 355 18.50 1.69 5.82
N GLU A 356 19.13 2.75 5.31
CA GLU A 356 18.49 4.05 5.15
C GLU A 356 17.74 4.15 3.80
N LEU A 357 16.58 4.80 3.85
CA LEU A 357 15.72 5.00 2.69
C LEU A 357 16.17 6.24 1.90
N GLY A 358 16.33 6.08 0.58
CA GLY A 358 16.62 7.17 -0.33
C GLY A 358 16.47 6.75 -1.79
N GLU A 359 17.04 7.53 -2.70
CA GLU A 359 17.05 7.19 -4.12
C GLU A 359 18.13 6.16 -4.44
N ILE A 360 17.77 5.09 -5.16
CA ILE A 360 18.73 4.13 -5.68
C ILE A 360 19.56 4.82 -6.78
N VAL A 361 20.87 4.76 -6.63
CA VAL A 361 21.82 5.30 -7.61
C VAL A 361 22.77 4.20 -8.08
N VAL A 362 23.17 4.27 -9.35
CA VAL A 362 24.00 3.25 -9.98
C VAL A 362 25.20 3.84 -10.71
N LYS A 363 26.33 3.11 -10.70
CA LYS A 363 27.57 3.53 -11.36
C LYS A 363 28.30 2.31 -11.91
N GLY A 364 28.95 2.47 -13.06
CA GLY A 364 29.78 1.40 -13.62
C GLY A 364 29.65 1.23 -15.14
N PRO A 365 30.29 0.19 -15.68
CA PRO A 365 30.49 0.02 -17.13
C PRO A 365 29.19 -0.29 -17.91
N THR A 366 28.10 -0.64 -17.25
CA THR A 366 26.79 -0.88 -17.90
C THR A 366 25.96 0.39 -18.07
N ILE A 367 26.35 1.49 -17.40
CA ILE A 367 25.59 2.73 -17.39
C ILE A 367 25.88 3.56 -18.64
N THR A 368 24.82 4.13 -19.23
CA THR A 368 24.94 5.08 -20.35
C THR A 368 25.79 6.28 -19.97
N ARG A 369 26.45 6.90 -20.96
CA ARG A 369 27.17 8.19 -20.75
C ARG A 369 26.22 9.37 -20.57
N GLY A 370 24.93 9.18 -20.83
CA GLY A 370 23.87 10.18 -20.69
C GLY A 370 22.95 10.22 -21.89
N TYR A 371 21.88 10.99 -21.78
CA TYR A 371 20.91 11.24 -22.84
C TYR A 371 21.51 12.12 -23.95
N GLU A 372 21.29 11.77 -25.22
CA GLU A 372 21.77 12.56 -26.34
C GLU A 372 21.04 13.91 -26.46
N GLU A 373 21.80 14.96 -26.79
CA GLU A 373 21.28 16.32 -27.03
C GLU A 373 20.34 16.84 -25.92
N ASN A 374 20.55 16.40 -24.67
CA ASN A 374 19.71 16.76 -23.54
C ASN A 374 20.55 17.11 -22.28
N PRO A 375 21.26 18.25 -22.30
CA PRO A 375 22.15 18.65 -21.20
C PRO A 375 21.40 18.86 -19.87
N GLU A 376 20.15 19.34 -19.93
CA GLU A 376 19.32 19.53 -18.73
C GLU A 376 18.93 18.19 -18.07
N ALA A 377 18.56 17.19 -18.87
CA ALA A 377 18.28 15.86 -18.30
C ALA A 377 19.55 15.22 -17.73
N ASN A 378 20.71 15.43 -18.37
CA ASN A 378 21.98 14.87 -17.90
C ASN A 378 22.47 15.51 -16.61
N SER A 379 22.39 16.85 -16.46
CA SER A 379 22.79 17.51 -15.22
C SER A 379 21.94 17.10 -14.02
N LYS A 380 20.68 16.73 -14.24
CA LYS A 380 19.78 16.20 -13.21
C LYS A 380 19.96 14.71 -12.97
N ALA A 381 20.38 13.95 -13.98
CA ALA A 381 20.48 12.49 -13.91
C ALA A 381 21.78 11.99 -13.29
N PHE A 382 22.84 12.81 -13.25
CA PHE A 382 24.14 12.42 -12.71
C PHE A 382 24.60 13.31 -11.57
N ILE A 383 25.06 12.71 -10.47
CA ILE A 383 25.72 13.38 -9.34
C ILE A 383 27.00 12.60 -9.02
N ASP A 384 28.17 13.23 -9.08
CA ASP A 384 29.48 12.60 -8.79
C ASP A 384 29.74 11.26 -9.53
N GLY A 385 29.23 11.18 -10.77
CA GLY A 385 29.33 10.00 -11.62
C GLY A 385 28.34 8.88 -11.30
N TRP A 386 27.44 9.08 -10.33
CA TRP A 386 26.31 8.21 -10.05
C TRP A 386 25.10 8.61 -10.89
N PHE A 387 24.48 7.64 -11.55
CA PHE A 387 23.23 7.83 -12.25
C PHE A 387 22.04 7.65 -11.30
N ARG A 388 21.17 8.65 -11.25
CA ARG A 388 19.93 8.70 -10.47
C ARG A 388 18.82 7.95 -11.17
N THR A 389 18.40 6.83 -10.59
CA THR A 389 17.43 5.92 -11.23
C THR A 389 15.99 6.45 -11.21
N GLY A 390 15.68 7.37 -10.28
CA GLY A 390 14.31 7.78 -9.97
C GLY A 390 13.52 6.75 -9.16
N ASP A 391 14.12 5.63 -8.78
CA ASP A 391 13.52 4.60 -7.93
C ASP A 391 13.99 4.79 -6.48
N GLN A 392 13.08 4.70 -5.51
CA GLN A 392 13.34 4.79 -4.08
C GLN A 392 13.52 3.40 -3.48
N GLY A 393 14.39 3.31 -2.48
CA GLY A 393 14.70 2.04 -1.83
C GLY A 393 15.79 2.15 -0.78
N TYR A 394 16.23 0.99 -0.32
CA TYR A 394 17.36 0.84 0.59
C TYR A 394 18.14 -0.44 0.27
N LEU A 395 19.39 -0.51 0.71
CA LEU A 395 20.17 -1.75 0.73
C LEU A 395 20.15 -2.31 2.15
N ASP A 396 19.98 -3.61 2.31
CA ASP A 396 20.17 -4.22 3.63
C ASP A 396 21.65 -4.48 3.94
N SER A 397 21.92 -5.08 5.12
CA SER A 397 23.29 -5.37 5.58
C SER A 397 24.04 -6.40 4.72
N GLU A 398 23.33 -7.16 3.89
CA GLU A 398 23.90 -8.14 2.96
C GLU A 398 23.97 -7.60 1.52
N GLY A 399 23.58 -6.33 1.31
CA GLY A 399 23.60 -5.66 0.01
C GLY A 399 22.42 -6.00 -0.90
N TYR A 400 21.37 -6.63 -0.37
CA TYR A 400 20.14 -6.85 -1.13
C TYR A 400 19.39 -5.53 -1.28
N ILE A 401 18.92 -5.27 -2.49
CA ILE A 401 18.26 -4.02 -2.84
C ILE A 401 16.75 -4.21 -2.67
N PHE A 402 16.11 -3.32 -1.92
CA PHE A 402 14.66 -3.28 -1.73
C PHE A 402 14.12 -2.00 -2.36
N LEU A 403 13.27 -2.16 -3.38
CA LEU A 403 12.62 -1.02 -4.03
C LEU A 403 11.27 -0.75 -3.37
N THR A 404 11.04 0.48 -2.95
CA THR A 404 9.77 0.89 -2.33
C THR A 404 8.83 1.49 -3.37
N ASP A 405 9.30 2.45 -4.18
CA ASP A 405 8.49 3.05 -5.25
C ASP A 405 9.32 3.80 -6.30
N ARG A 406 8.65 4.42 -7.26
CA ARG A 406 9.18 5.47 -8.13
C ARG A 406 8.82 6.84 -7.63
N ILE A 407 9.81 7.72 -7.53
CA ILE A 407 9.63 9.11 -7.08
C ILE A 407 8.49 9.81 -7.85
N LYS A 408 8.39 9.56 -9.16
CA LYS A 408 7.38 10.19 -10.04
C LYS A 408 6.02 9.49 -10.06
N GLU A 409 5.87 8.33 -9.42
CA GLU A 409 4.61 7.61 -9.33
C GLU A 409 3.96 7.72 -7.95
N ILE A 410 4.68 8.23 -6.95
CA ILE A 410 4.16 8.51 -5.61
C ILE A 410 2.97 9.46 -5.70
N ILE A 411 1.87 9.07 -5.06
CA ILE A 411 0.67 9.89 -4.92
C ILE A 411 0.88 10.83 -3.73
N ASN A 412 0.75 12.13 -3.95
CA ASN A 412 0.90 13.19 -2.96
C ASN A 412 -0.47 13.67 -2.49
N ARG A 413 -1.01 13.01 -1.47
CA ARG A 413 -2.35 13.29 -0.92
C ARG A 413 -2.26 14.15 0.33
N GLY A 414 -2.53 15.45 0.21
CA GLY A 414 -2.54 16.38 1.35
C GLY A 414 -1.19 16.46 2.08
N GLY A 415 -0.09 16.24 1.37
CA GLY A 415 1.28 16.17 1.93
C GLY A 415 1.77 14.76 2.27
N GLU A 416 0.89 13.75 2.30
CA GLU A 416 1.27 12.34 2.51
C GLU A 416 1.77 11.72 1.20
N LYS A 417 2.93 11.04 1.27
CA LYS A 417 3.52 10.28 0.15
C LYS A 417 3.01 8.85 0.17
N ILE A 418 2.12 8.50 -0.74
CA ILE A 418 1.48 7.19 -0.83
C ILE A 418 2.10 6.41 -1.98
N SER A 419 2.53 5.19 -1.67
CA SER A 419 3.01 4.24 -2.67
C SER A 419 1.83 3.58 -3.39
N PRO A 420 1.65 3.74 -4.71
CA PRO A 420 0.64 2.98 -5.44
C PRO A 420 0.91 1.47 -5.42
N ARG A 421 2.18 1.06 -5.33
CA ARG A 421 2.58 -0.35 -5.33
C ARG A 421 2.09 -1.09 -4.09
N GLU A 422 2.21 -0.46 -2.93
CA GLU A 422 1.71 -1.02 -1.67
C GLU A 422 0.20 -1.29 -1.72
N VAL A 423 -0.56 -0.38 -2.36
CA VAL A 423 -2.01 -0.52 -2.57
C VAL A 423 -2.31 -1.60 -3.61
N ASP A 424 -1.55 -1.65 -4.71
CA ASP A 424 -1.65 -2.69 -5.73
C ASP A 424 -1.44 -4.09 -5.13
N GLU A 425 -0.41 -4.27 -4.31
CA GLU A 425 -0.10 -5.55 -3.66
C GLU A 425 -1.23 -6.04 -2.76
N VAL A 426 -1.82 -5.14 -1.96
CA VAL A 426 -2.93 -5.48 -1.08
C VAL A 426 -4.19 -5.79 -1.87
N LEU A 427 -4.55 -4.99 -2.87
CA LEU A 427 -5.74 -5.28 -3.68
C LEU A 427 -5.59 -6.58 -4.47
N LEU A 428 -4.40 -6.85 -5.01
CA LEU A 428 -4.14 -8.07 -5.77
C LEU A 428 -4.16 -9.34 -4.89
N SER A 429 -3.94 -9.21 -3.58
CA SER A 429 -4.08 -10.34 -2.65
C SER A 429 -5.53 -10.69 -2.32
N HIS A 430 -6.51 -9.90 -2.78
CA HIS A 430 -7.92 -10.22 -2.62
C HIS A 430 -8.34 -11.36 -3.59
N PRO A 431 -9.04 -12.42 -3.14
CA PRO A 431 -9.36 -13.57 -3.97
C PRO A 431 -10.08 -13.25 -5.28
N SER A 432 -11.01 -12.28 -5.24
CA SER A 432 -11.80 -11.86 -6.41
C SER A 432 -11.01 -11.01 -7.43
N ILE A 433 -9.81 -10.53 -7.13
CA ILE A 433 -9.07 -9.60 -7.99
C ILE A 433 -8.11 -10.34 -8.92
N GLN A 434 -8.21 -10.04 -10.22
CA GLN A 434 -7.36 -10.58 -11.28
C GLN A 434 -6.19 -9.64 -11.61
N GLN A 435 -6.46 -8.34 -11.77
CA GLN A 435 -5.46 -7.31 -12.04
C GLN A 435 -5.85 -6.02 -11.31
N VAL A 436 -4.86 -5.21 -10.96
CA VAL A 436 -5.06 -3.90 -10.33
C VAL A 436 -4.00 -2.90 -10.77
N VAL A 437 -4.39 -1.63 -10.82
CA VAL A 437 -3.47 -0.49 -10.97
C VAL A 437 -4.00 0.71 -10.18
N THR A 438 -3.23 1.17 -9.20
CA THR A 438 -3.50 2.33 -8.36
C THR A 438 -2.94 3.60 -8.99
N PHE A 439 -3.63 4.72 -8.97
CA PHE A 439 -3.14 5.95 -9.60
C PHE A 439 -3.69 7.19 -8.89
N PRO A 440 -2.99 8.34 -9.00
CA PRO A 440 -3.54 9.60 -8.51
C PRO A 440 -4.71 10.05 -9.39
N ILE A 441 -5.74 10.57 -8.76
CA ILE A 441 -6.75 11.44 -9.38
C ILE A 441 -6.67 12.81 -8.72
N PRO A 442 -6.97 13.93 -9.42
CA PRO A 442 -6.95 15.24 -8.80
C PRO A 442 -7.98 15.36 -7.70
N ASP A 443 -7.64 16.12 -6.67
CA ASP A 443 -8.57 16.54 -5.63
C ASP A 443 -8.31 18.02 -5.31
N ASP A 444 -9.35 18.86 -5.41
CA ASP A 444 -9.25 20.31 -5.23
C ASP A 444 -8.70 20.73 -3.85
N ARG A 445 -8.76 19.85 -2.85
CA ARG A 445 -8.33 20.12 -1.47
C ARG A 445 -7.02 19.43 -1.13
N LEU A 446 -6.84 18.19 -1.57
CA LEU A 446 -5.68 17.35 -1.24
C LEU A 446 -4.59 17.39 -2.29
N GLY A 447 -4.82 18.04 -3.44
CA GLY A 447 -3.96 17.98 -4.62
C GLY A 447 -4.20 16.69 -5.41
N GLU A 448 -3.89 15.56 -4.79
CA GLU A 448 -4.16 14.23 -5.34
C GLU A 448 -4.95 13.37 -4.34
N GLU A 449 -5.69 12.39 -4.86
CA GLU A 449 -6.41 11.37 -4.12
C GLU A 449 -6.13 9.99 -4.72
N VAL A 450 -6.21 8.94 -3.89
CA VAL A 450 -5.90 7.57 -4.30
C VAL A 450 -7.11 6.95 -5.01
N ALA A 451 -6.90 6.47 -6.23
CA ALA A 451 -7.85 5.62 -6.94
C ALA A 451 -7.18 4.33 -7.41
N ALA A 452 -7.97 3.31 -7.71
CA ALA A 452 -7.47 2.11 -8.37
C ALA A 452 -8.44 1.60 -9.42
N ALA A 453 -7.92 1.08 -10.52
CA ALA A 453 -8.71 0.30 -11.47
C ALA A 453 -8.47 -1.19 -11.24
N VAL A 454 -9.55 -1.97 -11.25
CA VAL A 454 -9.54 -3.39 -10.91
C VAL A 454 -10.22 -4.23 -11.99
N VAL A 455 -9.60 -5.35 -12.33
CA VAL A 455 -10.20 -6.42 -13.12
C VAL A 455 -10.56 -7.54 -12.17
N VAL A 456 -11.83 -7.95 -12.16
CA VAL A 456 -12.36 -8.99 -11.29
C VAL A 456 -12.25 -10.35 -11.98
N ARG A 457 -12.00 -11.41 -11.22
CA ARG A 457 -11.95 -12.79 -11.76
C ARG A 457 -13.33 -13.22 -12.25
N LYS A 458 -13.36 -14.03 -13.30
CA LYS A 458 -14.60 -14.65 -13.79
C LYS A 458 -15.32 -15.40 -12.65
N ASN A 459 -16.65 -15.32 -12.63
CA ASN A 459 -17.53 -15.95 -11.64
C ASN A 459 -17.27 -15.51 -10.19
N THR A 460 -16.73 -14.30 -9.99
CA THR A 460 -16.65 -13.68 -8.66
C THR A 460 -17.35 -12.33 -8.70
N GLU A 461 -18.01 -11.98 -7.62
CA GLU A 461 -18.59 -10.65 -7.39
C GLU A 461 -17.88 -10.01 -6.21
N VAL A 462 -17.56 -8.73 -6.33
CA VAL A 462 -17.00 -7.95 -5.24
C VAL A 462 -17.38 -6.50 -5.44
N THR A 463 -17.80 -5.85 -4.36
CA THR A 463 -18.20 -4.44 -4.36
C THR A 463 -17.01 -3.53 -4.05
N GLU A 464 -17.10 -2.26 -4.48
CA GLU A 464 -16.14 -1.20 -4.11
C GLU A 464 -15.90 -1.15 -2.58
N TRP A 465 -16.98 -1.25 -1.80
CA TRP A 465 -16.90 -1.22 -0.33
C TRP A 465 -16.16 -2.42 0.27
N GLU A 466 -16.37 -3.64 -0.26
CA GLU A 466 -15.67 -4.83 0.22
C GLU A 466 -14.16 -4.71 0.01
N LEU A 467 -13.74 -4.20 -1.15
CA LEU A 467 -12.33 -3.95 -1.45
C LEU A 467 -11.76 -2.81 -0.61
N GLN A 468 -12.48 -1.70 -0.43
CA GLN A 468 -12.06 -0.61 0.47
C GLN A 468 -11.89 -1.10 1.91
N ARG A 469 -12.84 -1.92 2.41
CA ARG A 469 -12.75 -2.56 3.71
C ARG A 469 -11.57 -3.53 3.79
N TYR A 470 -11.33 -4.30 2.73
CA TYR A 470 -10.20 -5.22 2.68
C TYR A 470 -8.87 -4.47 2.79
N VAL A 471 -8.71 -3.35 2.08
CA VAL A 471 -7.53 -2.49 2.15
C VAL A 471 -7.41 -1.83 3.52
N SER A 472 -8.49 -1.28 4.08
CA SER A 472 -8.45 -0.56 5.36
C SER A 472 -8.12 -1.43 6.57
N THR A 473 -8.30 -2.76 6.46
CA THR A 473 -7.84 -3.71 7.49
C THR A 473 -6.34 -4.01 7.42
N ARG A 474 -5.64 -3.58 6.37
CA ARG A 474 -4.22 -3.89 6.10
C ARG A 474 -3.34 -2.66 5.98
N LEU A 475 -3.89 -1.56 5.46
CA LEU A 475 -3.20 -0.29 5.26
C LEU A 475 -3.86 0.82 6.08
N SER A 476 -3.11 1.89 6.32
CA SER A 476 -3.65 3.10 6.96
C SER A 476 -4.76 3.73 6.11
N SER A 477 -5.72 4.39 6.78
CA SER A 477 -6.94 4.92 6.15
C SER A 477 -6.68 5.84 4.96
N PHE A 478 -5.61 6.63 4.99
CA PHE A 478 -5.25 7.56 3.91
C PHE A 478 -4.70 6.87 2.65
N LYS A 479 -4.33 5.58 2.71
CA LYS A 479 -3.89 4.78 1.56
C LYS A 479 -5.03 4.00 0.90
N VAL A 480 -6.20 3.97 1.53
CA VAL A 480 -7.38 3.28 0.98
C VAL A 480 -7.85 4.02 -0.25
N PRO A 481 -7.99 3.36 -1.43
CA PRO A 481 -8.52 4.03 -2.62
C PRO A 481 -9.89 4.62 -2.34
N ARG A 482 -10.03 5.93 -2.56
CA ARG A 482 -11.33 6.60 -2.49
C ARG A 482 -12.27 6.11 -3.57
N ARG A 483 -11.72 5.71 -4.72
CA ARG A 483 -12.46 5.18 -5.87
C ARG A 483 -11.85 3.89 -6.39
N LEU A 484 -12.72 2.92 -6.70
CA LEU A 484 -12.36 1.70 -7.42
C LEU A 484 -13.12 1.63 -8.75
N PHE A 485 -12.37 1.66 -9.85
CA PHE A 485 -12.92 1.55 -11.19
C PHE A 485 -12.87 0.10 -11.66
N PHE A 486 -14.03 -0.54 -11.77
CA PHE A 486 -14.13 -1.89 -12.32
C PHE A 486 -14.01 -1.82 -13.84
N VAL A 487 -12.97 -2.44 -14.39
CA VAL A 487 -12.66 -2.44 -15.82
C VAL A 487 -12.55 -3.86 -16.34
N ASN A 488 -12.87 -4.05 -17.62
CA ASN A 488 -12.69 -5.34 -18.28
C ASN A 488 -11.22 -5.69 -18.48
N GLU A 489 -10.37 -4.67 -18.66
CA GLU A 489 -8.93 -4.83 -18.85
C GLU A 489 -8.16 -3.59 -18.38
N ILE A 490 -6.91 -3.80 -17.96
CA ILE A 490 -5.96 -2.71 -17.68
C ILE A 490 -5.04 -2.54 -18.90
N PRO A 491 -4.97 -1.33 -19.50
CA PRO A 491 -4.15 -1.07 -20.68
C PRO A 491 -2.67 -1.28 -20.35
N LYS A 492 -2.00 -2.01 -21.24
CA LYS A 492 -0.57 -2.29 -21.20
C LYS A 492 0.08 -1.62 -22.40
N GLY A 493 1.30 -1.14 -22.22
CA GLY A 493 2.09 -0.65 -23.34
C GLY A 493 2.61 -1.82 -24.20
N PRO A 494 3.23 -1.51 -25.34
CA PRO A 494 3.83 -2.50 -26.24
C PRO A 494 4.89 -3.41 -25.58
N THR A 495 5.50 -2.93 -24.49
CA THR A 495 6.47 -3.68 -23.67
C THR A 495 5.81 -4.56 -22.59
N GLY A 496 4.49 -4.60 -22.53
CA GLY A 496 3.70 -5.29 -21.50
C GLY A 496 3.61 -4.56 -20.16
N LYS A 497 4.29 -3.42 -19.98
CA LYS A 497 4.20 -2.63 -18.74
C LYS A 497 2.83 -1.96 -18.60
N VAL A 498 2.29 -1.95 -17.38
CA VAL A 498 1.05 -1.25 -17.04
C VAL A 498 1.24 0.27 -17.22
N GLN A 499 0.25 0.92 -17.83
CA GLN A 499 0.32 2.35 -18.14
C GLN A 499 -0.44 3.19 -17.10
N ARG A 500 0.12 3.32 -15.90
CA ARG A 500 -0.49 4.04 -14.76
C ARG A 500 -0.91 5.48 -15.10
N LYS A 501 -0.09 6.20 -15.87
CA LYS A 501 -0.39 7.56 -16.35
C LYS A 501 -1.57 7.61 -17.32
N ILE A 502 -1.69 6.63 -18.21
CA ILE A 502 -2.84 6.55 -19.13
C ILE A 502 -4.11 6.28 -18.33
N MET A 503 -4.03 5.43 -17.31
CA MET A 503 -5.16 5.18 -16.42
C MET A 503 -5.55 6.44 -15.65
N ALA A 504 -4.57 7.12 -15.03
CA ALA A 504 -4.79 8.43 -14.44
C ALA A 504 -5.50 9.34 -15.46
N GLN A 505 -4.91 9.60 -16.63
CA GLN A 505 -5.49 10.45 -17.68
C GLN A 505 -6.92 10.07 -18.11
N ARG A 506 -7.20 8.78 -18.32
CA ARG A 506 -8.53 8.29 -18.72
C ARG A 506 -9.60 8.62 -17.68
N PHE A 507 -9.25 8.51 -16.39
CA PHE A 507 -10.15 8.80 -15.28
C PHE A 507 -9.95 10.21 -14.69
N ASN A 508 -9.04 11.00 -15.26
CA ASN A 508 -8.69 12.38 -14.91
C ASN A 508 -9.48 13.42 -15.74
N VAL A 509 -10.22 13.00 -16.76
CA VAL A 509 -11.03 13.94 -17.56
C VAL A 509 -12.32 14.26 -16.80
N ASP A 510 -12.69 15.55 -16.76
CA ASP A 510 -13.85 16.23 -16.15
C ASP A 510 -15.26 15.57 -16.25
N LYS A 511 -15.37 14.35 -16.78
CA LYS A 511 -16.60 13.56 -16.95
C LYS A 511 -17.26 13.07 -15.65
N TYR A 512 -16.67 13.30 -14.48
CA TYR A 512 -17.25 12.89 -13.20
C TYR A 512 -17.51 14.07 -12.24
N ARG A 513 -17.80 15.26 -12.79
CA ARG A 513 -18.53 16.29 -12.05
C ARG A 513 -19.97 15.82 -11.84
N VAL A 514 -20.24 15.19 -10.69
CA VAL A 514 -21.46 15.17 -9.83
C VAL A 514 -22.88 15.15 -10.45
N GLU A 515 -23.09 15.26 -11.77
CA GLU A 515 -24.41 15.45 -12.37
C GLU A 515 -24.96 14.21 -13.09
N ASP A 516 -24.13 13.21 -13.46
CA ASP A 516 -24.58 11.99 -14.16
C ASP A 516 -24.25 10.69 -13.39
N VAL A 517 -24.59 10.63 -12.10
CA VAL A 517 -24.70 9.34 -11.39
C VAL A 517 -26.17 8.93 -11.42
N GLU A 518 -26.56 8.13 -12.41
CA GLU A 518 -27.73 7.26 -12.22
C GLU A 518 -27.31 6.10 -11.30
N PRO A 519 -27.97 5.89 -10.15
CA PRO A 519 -27.65 4.80 -9.25
C PRO A 519 -27.80 3.45 -9.97
N VAL A 520 -26.75 2.62 -9.95
CA VAL A 520 -26.76 1.22 -10.43
C VAL A 520 -27.45 0.29 -9.40
N SER A 521 -28.13 0.85 -8.39
CA SER A 521 -28.88 0.10 -7.38
C SER A 521 -30.39 0.20 -7.64
N GLU A 522 -31.15 -0.86 -7.36
CA GLU A 522 -32.61 -0.77 -7.27
C GLU A 522 -32.99 0.38 -6.33
N TYR A 523 -33.61 1.42 -6.86
CA TYR A 523 -34.01 2.58 -6.08
C TYR A 523 -35.02 2.17 -5.00
N LYS A 524 -34.52 1.97 -3.78
CA LYS A 524 -35.33 1.64 -2.62
C LYS A 524 -35.69 2.92 -1.86
N THR A 525 -36.98 3.20 -1.75
CA THR A 525 -37.50 4.34 -0.99
C THR A 525 -37.35 4.13 0.51
N PRO A 526 -37.22 5.20 1.32
CA PRO A 526 -37.18 5.09 2.78
C PRO A 526 -38.40 4.37 3.36
N ALA A 527 -38.17 3.41 4.25
CA ALA A 527 -39.20 2.60 4.89
C ALA A 527 -39.68 3.17 6.24
N ASN A 528 -38.90 4.05 6.87
CA ASN A 528 -39.21 4.66 8.18
C ASN A 528 -38.78 6.14 8.24
N ASP A 529 -39.24 6.87 9.25
CA ASP A 529 -39.01 8.32 9.37
C ASP A 529 -37.54 8.70 9.66
N LEU A 530 -36.77 7.77 10.25
CA LEU A 530 -35.32 7.94 10.43
C LEU A 530 -34.61 7.88 9.08
N GLU A 531 -34.93 6.89 8.23
CA GLU A 531 -34.38 6.80 6.87
C GLU A 531 -34.77 8.01 6.02
N LYS A 532 -36.01 8.53 6.13
CA LYS A 532 -36.44 9.73 5.40
C LYS A 532 -35.58 10.95 5.77
N GLY A 533 -35.38 11.22 7.05
CA GLY A 533 -34.57 12.37 7.46
C GLY A 533 -33.08 12.17 7.20
N LEU A 534 -32.57 10.94 7.25
CA LEU A 534 -31.20 10.65 6.79
C LEU A 534 -31.03 10.90 5.29
N VAL A 535 -32.01 10.55 4.45
CA VAL A 535 -32.00 10.89 3.01
C VAL A 535 -31.93 12.40 2.81
N GLU A 536 -32.69 13.19 3.58
CA GLU A 536 -32.66 14.65 3.46
C GLU A 536 -31.30 15.25 3.88
N ILE A 537 -30.73 14.76 4.98
CA ILE A 537 -29.42 15.21 5.48
C ILE A 537 -28.32 14.88 4.46
N TRP A 538 -28.30 13.65 3.96
CA TRP A 538 -27.33 13.21 2.95
C TRP A 538 -27.50 13.97 1.64
N SER A 539 -28.73 14.17 1.17
CA SER A 539 -29.02 14.91 -0.06
C SER A 539 -28.51 16.35 0.00
N ARG A 540 -28.64 17.00 1.17
CA ARG A 540 -28.16 18.36 1.40
C ARG A 540 -26.64 18.44 1.47
N ALA A 541 -25.99 17.54 2.22
CA ALA A 541 -24.54 17.54 2.40
C ALA A 541 -23.78 17.10 1.14
N LEU A 542 -24.33 16.14 0.39
CA LEU A 542 -23.73 15.62 -0.85
C LEU A 542 -24.17 16.40 -2.10
N LYS A 543 -25.21 17.24 -1.99
CA LYS A 543 -25.82 18.00 -3.09
C LYS A 543 -26.40 17.10 -4.20
N ILE A 544 -26.98 15.96 -3.83
CA ILE A 544 -27.58 14.98 -4.74
C ILE A 544 -29.11 14.99 -4.54
N LYS A 545 -29.88 15.11 -5.62
CA LYS A 545 -31.35 15.28 -5.54
C LYS A 545 -32.11 13.98 -5.21
N LYS A 546 -31.56 12.82 -5.56
CA LYS A 546 -32.24 11.53 -5.41
C LYS A 546 -31.25 10.49 -4.87
N ILE A 547 -31.30 10.23 -3.57
CA ILE A 547 -30.50 9.21 -2.87
C ILE A 547 -31.42 8.07 -2.43
N GLY A 548 -31.13 6.83 -2.84
CA GLY A 548 -31.77 5.62 -2.35
C GLY A 548 -31.19 5.15 -1.01
N VAL A 549 -31.96 4.42 -0.21
CA VAL A 549 -31.50 4.04 1.15
C VAL A 549 -30.35 3.02 1.17
N VAL A 550 -30.13 2.34 0.05
CA VAL A 550 -29.05 1.37 -0.15
C VAL A 550 -27.82 1.98 -0.84
N ASP A 551 -27.87 3.26 -1.20
CA ASP A 551 -26.74 3.93 -1.85
C ASP A 551 -25.58 4.13 -0.88
N ASN A 552 -24.37 3.83 -1.35
CA ASN A 552 -23.17 3.89 -0.54
C ASN A 552 -22.63 5.33 -0.46
N TYR A 553 -22.38 5.79 0.76
CA TYR A 553 -21.85 7.11 1.09
C TYR A 553 -20.63 7.52 0.26
N PHE A 554 -19.65 6.63 0.14
CA PHE A 554 -18.40 6.91 -0.57
C PHE A 554 -18.62 6.86 -2.08
N SER A 555 -19.47 5.96 -2.56
CA SER A 555 -19.84 5.89 -3.98
C SER A 555 -20.57 7.16 -4.43
N LEU A 556 -21.35 7.79 -3.54
CA LEU A 556 -21.98 9.10 -3.73
C LEU A 556 -21.01 10.30 -3.61
N GLY A 557 -19.71 10.07 -3.41
CA GLY A 557 -18.70 11.13 -3.32
C GLY A 557 -18.46 11.68 -1.92
N GLY A 558 -18.98 11.02 -0.88
CA GLY A 558 -18.74 11.39 0.52
C GLY A 558 -17.25 11.39 0.93
N ASP A 559 -16.91 12.23 1.92
CA ASP A 559 -15.59 12.34 2.56
C ASP A 559 -15.73 12.60 4.05
N SER A 560 -14.61 12.60 4.79
CA SER A 560 -14.60 12.89 6.22
C SER A 560 -15.22 14.23 6.60
N LEU A 561 -15.11 15.26 5.74
CA LEU A 561 -15.65 16.60 6.04
C LEU A 561 -17.17 16.63 5.90
N ARG A 562 -17.72 16.04 4.82
CA ARG A 562 -19.16 15.86 4.67
C ARG A 562 -19.71 14.88 5.70
N ALA A 563 -18.91 13.91 6.13
CA ALA A 563 -19.28 12.98 7.18
C ALA A 563 -19.43 13.71 8.52
N GLU A 564 -18.53 14.66 8.83
CA GLU A 564 -18.66 15.56 9.99
C GLU A 564 -19.91 16.44 9.90
N GLU A 565 -20.19 17.04 8.73
CA GLU A 565 -21.40 17.84 8.51
C GLU A 565 -22.68 17.02 8.71
N ILE A 566 -22.74 15.83 8.11
CA ILE A 566 -23.86 14.91 8.25
C ILE A 566 -24.00 14.44 9.70
N VAL A 567 -22.91 14.05 10.35
CA VAL A 567 -22.92 13.64 11.77
C VAL A 567 -23.39 14.78 12.66
N SER A 568 -22.91 16.00 12.44
CA SER A 568 -23.33 17.18 13.20
C SER A 568 -24.82 17.45 13.02
N GLU A 569 -25.35 17.36 11.80
CA GLU A 569 -26.77 17.56 11.53
C GLU A 569 -27.64 16.41 12.08
N ILE A 570 -27.22 15.14 11.97
CA ILE A 570 -27.90 14.01 12.62
C ILE A 570 -27.90 14.21 14.15
N SER A 571 -26.76 14.59 14.73
CA SER A 571 -26.64 14.84 16.17
C SER A 571 -27.57 15.96 16.64
N LYS A 572 -27.70 17.02 15.83
CA LYS A 572 -28.56 18.17 16.10
C LYS A 572 -30.05 17.85 15.97
N ILE A 573 -30.45 17.08 14.95
CA ILE A 573 -31.85 16.77 14.66
C ILE A 573 -32.37 15.65 15.56
N TYR A 574 -31.56 14.62 15.80
CA TYR A 574 -31.97 13.41 16.53
C TYR A 574 -31.38 13.31 17.95
N GLY A 575 -30.64 14.31 18.41
CA GLY A 575 -30.10 14.36 19.78
C GLY A 575 -28.98 13.34 20.08
N ILE A 576 -28.40 12.72 19.05
CA ILE A 576 -27.39 11.66 19.21
C ILE A 576 -26.02 12.30 19.40
N SER A 577 -25.55 12.37 20.65
CA SER A 577 -24.35 13.16 21.02
C SER A 577 -23.01 12.55 20.59
N ARG A 578 -22.99 11.31 20.06
CA ARG A 578 -21.74 10.60 19.77
C ARG A 578 -21.81 9.63 18.60
N ILE A 579 -22.03 10.14 17.39
CA ILE A 579 -21.91 9.34 16.17
C ILE A 579 -20.44 9.36 15.72
N PRO A 580 -19.70 8.23 15.78
CA PRO A 580 -18.32 8.22 15.31
C PRO A 580 -18.30 8.25 13.78
N ILE A 581 -17.43 9.07 13.17
CA ILE A 581 -17.30 9.18 11.70
C ILE A 581 -17.05 7.82 11.03
N VAL A 582 -16.46 6.87 11.75
CA VAL A 582 -16.29 5.48 11.29
C VAL A 582 -17.61 4.76 10.97
N ILE A 583 -18.77 5.30 11.39
CA ILE A 583 -20.09 4.79 11.03
C ILE A 583 -20.27 4.74 9.51
N PHE A 584 -19.71 5.70 8.76
CA PHE A 584 -19.78 5.68 7.30
C PHE A 584 -18.99 4.53 6.68
N ILE A 585 -18.06 3.92 7.41
CA ILE A 585 -17.31 2.74 6.97
C ILE A 585 -18.06 1.46 7.34
N HIS A 586 -18.61 1.38 8.56
CA HIS A 586 -19.29 0.18 9.05
C HIS A 586 -20.74 0.04 8.58
N ALA A 587 -21.41 1.17 8.35
CA ALA A 587 -22.77 1.29 7.87
C ALA A 587 -22.83 2.38 6.79
N PRO A 588 -22.24 2.10 5.60
CA PRO A 588 -22.06 3.09 4.54
C PRO A 588 -23.35 3.43 3.79
N THR A 589 -24.51 2.87 4.16
CA THR A 589 -25.79 3.14 3.50
C THR A 589 -26.77 3.70 4.52
N ILE A 590 -27.76 4.46 4.07
CA ILE A 590 -28.78 5.04 4.96
C ILE A 590 -29.56 3.93 5.69
N GLU A 591 -29.86 2.82 5.04
CA GLU A 591 -30.52 1.66 5.66
C GLU A 591 -29.68 1.05 6.80
N LYS A 592 -28.38 0.81 6.57
CA LYS A 592 -27.49 0.27 7.60
C LYS A 592 -27.23 1.29 8.71
N MET A 593 -27.13 2.57 8.35
CA MET A 593 -26.95 3.67 9.29
C MET A 593 -28.20 3.83 10.15
N ALA A 594 -29.39 3.79 9.57
CA ALA A 594 -30.66 3.78 10.28
C ALA A 594 -30.77 2.55 11.19
N LEU A 595 -30.27 1.38 10.78
CA LEU A 595 -30.25 0.19 11.65
C LEU A 595 -29.31 0.35 12.85
N LEU A 596 -28.16 1.01 12.69
CA LEU A 596 -27.24 1.30 13.80
C LEU A 596 -27.77 2.42 14.69
N LEU A 597 -28.28 3.49 14.08
CA LEU A 597 -28.86 4.63 14.78
C LEU A 597 -30.18 4.25 15.46
N SER A 598 -30.97 3.30 14.95
CA SER A 598 -32.16 2.75 15.63
C SER A 598 -31.83 1.89 16.85
N LYS A 599 -30.67 1.21 16.83
CA LYS A 599 -30.10 0.53 18.01
C LYS A 599 -29.51 1.49 19.03
N GLU A 600 -29.03 2.67 18.61
CA GLU A 600 -28.60 3.75 19.52
C GLU A 600 -29.75 4.64 20.00
N THR A 601 -30.82 4.83 19.23
CA THR A 601 -32.03 5.59 19.64
C THR A 601 -32.95 4.81 20.56
N THR A 602 -32.71 3.51 20.78
CA THR A 602 -33.37 2.72 21.82
C THR A 602 -32.55 2.58 23.11
N GLY A 603 -31.34 3.18 23.18
CA GLY A 603 -30.44 3.09 24.33
C GLY A 603 -29.98 4.41 24.95
N LEU A 604 -30.27 5.55 24.34
CA LEU A 604 -29.74 6.87 24.78
C LEU A 604 -30.55 7.57 25.88
N ASP A 605 -31.76 7.11 26.20
CA ASP A 605 -32.51 7.58 27.38
C ASP A 605 -32.24 6.72 28.63
N SER A 606 -31.59 5.56 28.48
CA SER A 606 -31.30 4.71 29.63
C SER A 606 -30.07 5.19 30.39
N ILE A 607 -30.20 5.30 31.70
CA ILE A 607 -29.08 5.52 32.61
C ILE A 607 -28.19 4.27 32.75
N MET A 608 -28.63 3.11 32.24
CA MET A 608 -27.88 1.85 32.25
C MET A 608 -27.34 1.52 30.87
N VAL A 609 -26.02 1.58 30.73
CA VAL A 609 -25.28 1.30 29.50
C VAL A 609 -24.83 -0.16 29.51
N CYS A 610 -25.19 -0.91 28.47
CA CYS A 610 -24.66 -2.25 28.26
C CYS A 610 -23.23 -2.16 27.70
N MET A 611 -22.23 -2.40 28.54
CA MET A 611 -20.82 -2.36 28.15
C MET A 611 -20.35 -3.69 27.54
N GLN A 612 -20.96 -4.80 27.96
CA GLN A 612 -20.75 -6.13 27.41
C GLN A 612 -22.07 -6.94 27.47
N PRO A 613 -22.70 -7.27 26.33
CA PRO A 613 -24.04 -7.87 26.31
C PRO A 613 -24.09 -9.40 26.46
N ARG A 614 -22.94 -10.10 26.41
CA ARG A 614 -22.87 -11.56 26.34
C ARG A 614 -22.15 -12.16 27.54
N GLY A 615 -22.47 -13.40 27.86
CA GLY A 615 -21.88 -14.19 28.95
C GLY A 615 -22.95 -14.88 29.80
N ASP A 616 -22.63 -16.05 30.35
CA ASP A 616 -23.54 -16.88 31.15
C ASP A 616 -23.32 -16.69 32.67
N GLY A 617 -22.23 -16.01 33.06
CA GLY A 617 -21.91 -15.68 34.45
C GLY A 617 -22.75 -14.53 35.01
N ALA A 618 -22.76 -14.40 36.35
CA ALA A 618 -23.49 -13.34 37.04
C ALA A 618 -23.03 -11.94 36.58
N PRO A 619 -23.97 -11.03 36.24
CA PRO A 619 -23.65 -9.73 35.66
C PRO A 619 -22.92 -8.82 36.65
N LEU A 620 -22.05 -7.96 36.12
CA LEU A 620 -21.38 -6.90 36.87
C LEU A 620 -22.04 -5.56 36.60
N PHE A 621 -22.12 -4.73 37.66
CA PHE A 621 -22.69 -3.39 37.57
C PHE A 621 -21.63 -2.35 37.96
N LEU A 622 -21.26 -1.51 37.00
CA LEU A 622 -20.27 -0.44 37.17
C LEU A 622 -20.98 0.89 37.48
N ILE A 623 -20.42 1.71 38.35
CA ILE A 623 -20.96 3.03 38.71
C ILE A 623 -19.94 4.11 38.31
N HIS A 624 -20.39 5.12 37.58
CA HIS A 624 -19.58 6.21 37.03
C HIS A 624 -18.69 6.93 38.05
N ALA A 625 -17.67 7.65 37.54
CA ALA A 625 -16.81 8.55 38.33
C ALA A 625 -17.38 9.98 38.40
N CYS A 626 -16.57 10.96 38.80
CA CYS A 626 -17.01 12.35 39.03
C CYS A 626 -17.60 13.05 37.78
N GLU A 627 -17.25 12.59 36.57
CA GLU A 627 -17.75 13.14 35.31
C GLU A 627 -19.14 12.61 34.91
N GLY A 628 -19.65 11.59 35.59
CA GLY A 628 -20.95 10.96 35.28
C GLY A 628 -20.92 9.92 34.15
N GLU A 629 -19.87 9.94 33.32
CA GLU A 629 -19.68 9.01 32.20
C GLU A 629 -19.09 7.67 32.63
N VAL A 630 -19.30 6.62 31.83
CA VAL A 630 -18.89 5.24 32.15
C VAL A 630 -17.85 4.65 31.18
N LEU A 631 -17.57 5.35 30.08
CA LEU A 631 -16.67 4.84 29.03
C LEU A 631 -15.21 4.74 29.45
N PHE A 632 -14.81 5.39 30.55
CA PHE A 632 -13.48 5.23 31.11
C PHE A 632 -13.23 3.81 31.65
N PHE A 633 -14.29 3.03 31.92
CA PHE A 633 -14.19 1.61 32.26
C PHE A 633 -13.90 0.68 31.06
N LYS A 634 -13.88 1.19 29.81
CA LYS A 634 -13.75 0.34 28.61
C LYS A 634 -12.53 -0.61 28.66
N ASP A 635 -11.41 -0.12 29.18
CA ASP A 635 -10.18 -0.90 29.23
C ASP A 635 -10.32 -1.98 30.34
N LEU A 636 -10.89 -1.63 31.51
CA LEU A 636 -11.24 -2.59 32.55
C LEU A 636 -12.18 -3.69 32.05
N VAL A 637 -13.23 -3.33 31.32
CA VAL A 637 -14.20 -4.28 30.74
C VAL A 637 -13.51 -5.28 29.81
N ARG A 638 -12.54 -4.85 28.99
CA ARG A 638 -11.77 -5.76 28.13
C ARG A 638 -10.98 -6.81 28.92
N HIS A 639 -10.43 -6.44 30.08
CA HIS A 639 -9.63 -7.35 30.91
C HIS A 639 -10.44 -8.21 31.88
N LEU A 640 -11.70 -7.84 32.17
CA LEU A 640 -12.61 -8.66 32.99
C LEU A 640 -13.08 -9.94 32.29
N GLY A 641 -12.87 -10.05 30.98
CA GLY A 641 -13.20 -11.24 30.17
C GLY A 641 -14.64 -11.25 29.64
N LYS A 642 -14.95 -12.21 28.77
CA LYS A 642 -16.23 -12.30 28.03
C LYS A 642 -17.29 -13.21 28.65
N GLU A 643 -17.02 -13.76 29.84
CA GLU A 643 -17.84 -14.82 30.44
C GLU A 643 -19.14 -14.35 31.10
N ARG A 644 -19.28 -13.04 31.35
CA ARG A 644 -20.43 -12.46 32.05
C ARG A 644 -20.88 -11.14 31.42
N PRO A 645 -22.16 -10.80 31.47
CA PRO A 645 -22.63 -9.49 31.05
C PRO A 645 -22.09 -8.39 31.96
N ILE A 646 -21.85 -7.19 31.41
CA ILE A 646 -21.39 -6.03 32.18
C ILE A 646 -22.23 -4.82 31.80
N TYR A 647 -22.86 -4.22 32.81
CA TYR A 647 -23.68 -3.03 32.71
C TYR A 647 -23.03 -1.90 33.51
N ALA A 648 -23.21 -0.65 33.07
CA ALA A 648 -22.66 0.51 33.74
C ALA A 648 -23.72 1.61 33.88
N PHE A 649 -23.88 2.14 35.09
CA PHE A 649 -24.77 3.26 35.37
C PHE A 649 -24.05 4.57 35.11
N ARG A 650 -24.54 5.32 34.11
CA ARG A 650 -24.15 6.71 33.90
C ARG A 650 -24.98 7.63 34.80
N ALA A 651 -24.49 8.84 35.02
CA ALA A 651 -25.21 9.80 35.83
C ALA A 651 -26.53 10.19 35.15
N PRO A 652 -27.66 10.27 35.89
CA PRO A 652 -28.96 10.56 35.29
C PRO A 652 -29.04 11.92 34.60
N PHE A 653 -28.25 12.91 35.05
CA PHE A 653 -28.16 14.21 34.36
C PHE A 653 -27.60 14.12 32.93
N LEU A 654 -26.85 13.06 32.58
CA LEU A 654 -26.41 12.81 31.21
C LEU A 654 -27.52 12.20 30.35
N ALA A 655 -28.58 11.67 30.98
CA ALA A 655 -29.80 11.22 30.35
C ALA A 655 -30.91 12.28 30.35
N GLY A 656 -30.57 13.54 30.64
CA GLY A 656 -31.55 14.63 30.69
C GLY A 656 -32.47 14.59 31.91
N GLU A 657 -32.25 13.68 32.87
CA GLU A 657 -33.01 13.66 34.13
C GLU A 657 -32.56 14.85 35.00
N GLU A 658 -33.46 15.81 35.25
CA GLU A 658 -33.27 16.85 36.28
C GLU A 658 -33.45 16.24 37.67
N ILE A 659 -32.48 15.44 38.12
CA ILE A 659 -32.47 15.00 39.52
C ILE A 659 -32.02 16.19 40.38
N PRO A 660 -32.76 16.57 41.43
CA PRO A 660 -32.28 17.51 42.44
C PRO A 660 -30.96 17.00 43.03
N VAL A 661 -29.85 17.68 42.69
CA VAL A 661 -28.50 17.16 42.90
C VAL A 661 -27.98 17.52 44.29
N ASN A 662 -28.16 16.65 45.28
CA ASN A 662 -27.46 16.79 46.56
C ASN A 662 -27.35 15.55 47.45
N VAL A 663 -27.92 14.38 47.10
CA VAL A 663 -27.98 13.24 48.04
C VAL A 663 -27.59 11.92 47.34
N VAL A 664 -26.52 11.27 47.81
CA VAL A 664 -26.02 9.97 47.31
C VAL A 664 -27.09 8.87 47.35
N GLN A 665 -27.98 8.94 48.34
CA GLN A 665 -29.10 8.03 48.56
C GLN A 665 -30.07 8.00 47.37
N GLU A 666 -30.36 9.14 46.75
CA GLU A 666 -31.29 9.20 45.61
C GLU A 666 -30.67 8.60 44.34
N TYR A 667 -29.37 8.83 44.11
CA TYR A 667 -28.62 8.17 43.03
C TYR A 667 -28.67 6.66 43.21
N ALA A 668 -28.42 6.17 44.42
CA ALA A 668 -28.51 4.75 44.74
C ALA A 668 -29.92 4.19 44.49
N SER A 669 -30.98 4.86 44.97
CA SER A 669 -32.36 4.41 44.75
C SER A 669 -32.74 4.39 43.26
N ARG A 670 -32.30 5.39 42.48
CA ARG A 670 -32.55 5.43 41.03
C ARG A 670 -31.85 4.29 40.29
N TYR A 671 -30.62 3.95 40.67
CA TYR A 671 -29.88 2.81 40.11
C TYR A 671 -30.45 1.46 40.54
N ILE A 672 -30.92 1.33 41.78
CA ILE A 672 -31.60 0.12 42.26
C ILE A 672 -32.88 -0.14 41.49
N LYS A 673 -33.67 0.90 41.18
CA LYS A 673 -34.87 0.76 40.36
C LYS A 673 -34.55 0.21 38.98
N GLU A 674 -33.49 0.74 38.36
CA GLU A 674 -33.04 0.29 37.03
C GLU A 674 -32.45 -1.13 37.07
N LEU A 675 -31.72 -1.46 38.13
CA LEU A 675 -31.16 -2.79 38.38
C LEU A 675 -32.27 -3.82 38.57
N SER A 676 -33.31 -3.50 39.34
CA SER A 676 -34.46 -4.38 39.61
C SER A 676 -35.23 -4.74 38.34
N ASN A 677 -35.37 -3.79 37.42
CA ASN A 677 -36.02 -4.01 36.12
C ASN A 677 -35.25 -5.00 35.21
N ASN A 678 -33.96 -5.22 35.47
CA ASN A 678 -33.05 -5.98 34.61
C ASN A 678 -32.37 -7.17 35.32
N ARG A 679 -32.75 -7.49 36.57
CA ARG A 679 -32.12 -8.55 37.36
C ARG A 679 -32.74 -9.92 37.08
N ARG A 680 -31.92 -10.90 36.66
CA ARG A 680 -32.31 -12.32 36.49
C ARG A 680 -31.96 -13.22 37.69
N GLY A 681 -32.22 -12.76 38.92
CA GLY A 681 -31.99 -13.57 40.15
C GLY A 681 -30.53 -13.88 40.53
N HIS A 682 -29.54 -13.38 39.78
CA HIS A 682 -28.11 -13.63 40.04
C HIS A 682 -27.57 -12.85 41.27
N PRO A 683 -26.41 -13.29 41.83
CA PRO A 683 -25.63 -12.50 42.80
C PRO A 683 -25.23 -11.13 42.23
N ILE A 684 -25.23 -10.10 43.07
CA ILE A 684 -24.94 -8.72 42.65
C ILE A 684 -23.48 -8.38 42.99
N THR A 685 -22.73 -7.88 42.00
CA THR A 685 -21.43 -7.24 42.22
C THR A 685 -21.47 -5.80 41.73
N LEU A 686 -21.21 -4.86 42.64
CA LEU A 686 -21.17 -3.42 42.37
C LEU A 686 -19.72 -2.93 42.35
N ILE A 687 -19.33 -2.22 41.29
CA ILE A 687 -17.98 -1.69 41.10
C ILE A 687 -18.05 -0.19 40.85
N GLY A 688 -17.61 0.62 41.81
CA GLY A 688 -17.68 2.08 41.70
C GLY A 688 -16.30 2.74 41.65
N ALA A 689 -16.14 3.77 40.82
CA ALA A 689 -14.91 4.57 40.76
C ALA A 689 -15.10 5.96 41.37
N GLY A 690 -14.14 6.41 42.18
CA GLY A 690 -14.20 7.70 42.87
C GLY A 690 -15.53 7.85 43.63
N PRO A 691 -16.33 8.91 43.36
CA PRO A 691 -17.67 9.09 43.93
C PRO A 691 -18.60 7.89 43.75
N GLY A 692 -18.48 7.17 42.62
CA GLY A 692 -19.30 6.00 42.31
C GLY A 692 -19.14 4.86 43.31
N GLY A 693 -18.00 4.76 44.00
CA GLY A 693 -17.82 3.74 45.05
C GLY A 693 -18.67 4.01 46.29
N LEU A 694 -18.92 5.28 46.63
CA LEU A 694 -19.82 5.63 47.74
C LEU A 694 -21.29 5.44 47.35
N ILE A 695 -21.64 5.68 46.08
CA ILE A 695 -22.97 5.33 45.55
C ILE A 695 -23.17 3.81 45.56
N ALA A 696 -22.15 3.03 45.15
CA ALA A 696 -22.21 1.56 45.20
C ALA A 696 -22.39 1.03 46.63
N LEU A 697 -21.74 1.66 47.61
CA LEU A 697 -21.92 1.31 49.03
C LEU A 697 -23.34 1.61 49.53
N GLU A 698 -23.90 2.75 49.14
CA GLU A 698 -25.27 3.12 49.48
C GLU A 698 -26.29 2.19 48.81
N MET A 699 -26.05 1.82 47.54
CA MET A 699 -26.86 0.82 46.84
C MET A 699 -26.83 -0.53 47.58
N ALA A 700 -25.64 -0.97 48.02
CA ALA A 700 -25.47 -2.22 48.74
C ALA A 700 -26.27 -2.25 50.05
N LYS A 701 -26.35 -1.13 50.76
CA LYS A 701 -27.15 -1.00 51.98
C LYS A 701 -28.64 -1.02 51.69
N GLN A 702 -29.12 -0.24 50.72
CA GLN A 702 -30.54 -0.21 50.38
C GLN A 702 -31.06 -1.55 49.82
N LEU A 703 -30.19 -2.37 49.21
CA LEU A 703 -30.55 -3.68 48.66
C LEU A 703 -30.60 -4.82 49.69
N GLU A 704 -29.95 -4.69 50.85
CA GLU A 704 -29.84 -5.70 51.93
C GLU A 704 -29.74 -7.17 51.44
N THR A 705 -28.99 -7.41 50.37
CA THR A 705 -28.95 -8.72 49.71
C THR A 705 -27.76 -9.55 50.21
N PRO A 706 -27.96 -10.81 50.66
CA PRO A 706 -26.86 -11.73 50.96
C PRO A 706 -25.92 -11.91 49.77
N ASP A 707 -24.62 -12.07 50.01
CA ASP A 707 -23.58 -12.29 48.98
C ASP A 707 -23.32 -11.12 47.99
N LEU A 708 -23.86 -9.92 48.25
CA LEU A 708 -23.53 -8.73 47.47
C LEU A 708 -22.07 -8.31 47.69
N LYS A 709 -21.31 -8.18 46.60
CA LYS A 709 -19.89 -7.76 46.62
C LYS A 709 -19.77 -6.29 46.21
N VAL A 710 -19.05 -5.49 47.01
CA VAL A 710 -18.73 -4.08 46.70
C VAL A 710 -17.23 -3.94 46.40
N ILE A 711 -16.93 -3.33 45.26
CA ILE A 711 -15.56 -3.05 44.80
C ILE A 711 -15.44 -1.54 44.55
N MET A 712 -14.41 -0.94 45.13
CA MET A 712 -14.15 0.50 45.08
C MET A 712 -12.81 0.79 44.40
N ILE A 713 -12.79 1.71 43.46
CA ILE A 713 -11.59 2.11 42.70
C ILE A 713 -11.37 3.60 42.89
N GLU A 714 -10.25 4.03 43.48
CA GLU A 714 -9.98 5.45 43.77
C GLU A 714 -11.04 6.14 44.65
N THR A 715 -11.85 5.36 45.37
CA THR A 715 -12.85 5.91 46.29
C THR A 715 -12.18 6.37 47.57
N GLN A 716 -12.54 7.59 47.98
CA GLN A 716 -12.00 8.23 49.18
C GLN A 716 -13.13 8.56 50.16
N HIS A 717 -12.75 8.90 51.40
CA HIS A 717 -13.68 9.38 52.41
C HIS A 717 -14.44 10.62 51.91
N PRO A 718 -15.74 10.79 52.19
CA PRO A 718 -16.55 11.94 51.76
C PRO A 718 -15.87 13.31 51.89
N THR A 719 -15.22 13.57 53.03
CA THR A 719 -14.55 14.86 53.30
C THR A 719 -13.33 15.14 52.42
N ALA A 720 -12.81 14.14 51.70
CA ALA A 720 -11.67 14.29 50.79
C ALA A 720 -12.05 14.91 49.43
N TYR A 721 -13.34 14.93 49.07
CA TYR A 721 -13.80 15.51 47.81
C TYR A 721 -13.81 17.05 47.89
N SER A 722 -13.05 17.70 46.99
CA SER A 722 -12.90 19.16 46.93
C SER A 722 -13.81 19.79 45.87
N THR A 723 -14.26 21.02 46.12
CA THR A 723 -14.98 21.88 45.16
C THR A 723 -14.04 22.61 44.18
N TYR A 724 -12.73 22.53 44.40
CA TYR A 724 -11.70 23.26 43.67
C TYR A 724 -11.00 22.34 42.67
N ILE A 725 -11.27 22.55 41.37
CA ILE A 725 -10.57 21.86 40.27
C ILE A 725 -9.28 22.65 39.96
N ARG A 726 -8.11 22.18 40.39
CA ARG A 726 -6.81 22.89 40.21
C ARG A 726 -6.13 22.71 38.84
N GLU A 727 -6.65 21.88 37.92
CA GLU A 727 -5.84 21.27 36.84
C GLU A 727 -6.12 21.63 35.35
N PRO A 728 -7.05 22.51 34.91
CA PRO A 728 -7.13 22.88 33.48
C PRO A 728 -6.28 24.09 33.07
N GLN A 729 -5.97 25.00 34.01
CA GLN A 729 -5.23 26.24 33.71
C GLN A 729 -3.84 25.95 33.13
N ARG A 730 -3.13 24.93 33.63
CA ARG A 730 -1.80 24.56 33.10
C ARG A 730 -1.83 24.00 31.68
N ARG A 731 -2.92 23.36 31.25
CA ARG A 731 -3.01 22.78 29.89
C ARG A 731 -3.32 23.86 28.86
N VAL A 732 -4.19 24.80 29.22
CA VAL A 732 -4.50 25.99 28.42
C VAL A 732 -3.31 26.97 28.43
N GLU A 733 -2.62 27.16 29.55
CA GLU A 733 -1.40 27.99 29.63
C GLU A 733 -0.23 27.39 28.84
N ARG A 734 -0.03 26.07 28.85
CA ARG A 734 0.97 25.41 27.99
C ARG A 734 0.61 25.48 26.51
N PHE A 735 -0.68 25.40 26.17
CA PHE A 735 -1.15 25.60 24.80
C PHE A 735 -0.96 27.06 24.36
N ILE A 736 -1.28 28.03 25.22
CA ILE A 736 -1.04 29.47 24.98
C ILE A 736 0.47 29.80 24.93
N GLN A 737 1.31 29.15 25.74
CA GLN A 737 2.77 29.27 25.68
C GLN A 737 3.35 28.59 24.41
N ALA A 738 2.79 27.47 23.97
CA ALA A 738 3.17 26.82 22.70
C ALA A 738 2.78 27.65 21.47
N ILE A 739 1.75 28.50 21.60
CA ILE A 739 1.31 29.44 20.54
C ILE A 739 2.04 30.80 20.63
N ARG A 740 2.87 31.05 21.66
CA ARG A 740 3.81 32.19 21.68
C ARG A 740 4.99 31.93 20.74
N LEU A 741 4.69 32.05 19.44
CA LEU A 741 5.67 32.18 18.36
C LEU A 741 6.53 33.44 18.57
N LYS A 742 7.83 33.32 18.24
CA LYS A 742 8.80 34.41 18.21
C LYS A 742 8.25 35.62 17.44
N PRO A 743 8.63 36.87 17.80
CA PRO A 743 7.96 38.11 17.35
C PRO A 743 7.83 38.31 15.84
N ASN A 744 8.63 37.60 15.02
CA ASN A 744 8.73 37.87 13.59
C ASN A 744 7.65 37.20 12.71
N HIS A 745 6.73 36.40 13.28
CA HIS A 745 5.64 35.77 12.52
C HIS A 745 4.23 36.28 12.88
N ALA A 746 4.10 37.23 13.82
CA ALA A 746 2.81 37.77 14.24
C ALA A 746 2.09 38.58 13.14
N TYR A 747 2.83 39.08 12.15
CA TYR A 747 2.28 39.93 11.09
C TYR A 747 1.43 39.19 10.05
N ALA A 748 1.60 37.87 9.88
CA ALA A 748 0.84 37.09 8.91
C ALA A 748 -0.54 36.63 9.43
N ILE A 749 -0.66 36.38 10.75
CA ILE A 749 -1.89 35.84 11.37
C ILE A 749 -2.95 36.94 11.58
N VAL A 750 -2.54 38.19 11.78
CA VAL A 750 -3.47 39.33 12.02
C VAL A 750 -4.21 39.78 10.76
N ARG A 751 -3.77 39.37 9.56
CA ARG A 751 -4.37 39.80 8.29
C ARG A 751 -5.51 38.90 7.79
N ASP A 752 -5.59 37.65 8.26
CA ASP A 752 -6.67 36.73 7.88
C ASP A 752 -7.78 36.70 8.94
N ARG A 753 -8.82 37.52 8.71
CA ARG A 753 -10.02 37.61 9.56
C ARG A 753 -10.77 36.27 9.67
N ARG A 754 -10.60 35.32 8.74
CA ARG A 754 -11.23 34.00 8.79
C ARG A 754 -10.47 33.09 9.74
N LEU A 755 -9.15 33.03 9.63
CA LEU A 755 -8.31 32.20 10.52
C LEU A 755 -8.44 32.63 11.99
N TRP A 756 -8.50 33.95 12.24
CA TRP A 756 -8.73 34.51 13.58
C TRP A 756 -10.12 34.16 14.14
N ARG A 757 -11.17 34.21 13.31
CA ARG A 757 -12.53 33.81 13.72
C ARG A 757 -12.65 32.30 13.96
N THR A 758 -11.98 31.48 13.15
CA THR A 758 -11.96 30.03 13.33
C THR A 758 -11.23 29.64 14.62
N LEU A 759 -10.10 30.28 14.92
CA LEU A 759 -9.39 30.10 16.20
C LEU A 759 -10.23 30.61 17.38
N GLN A 760 -10.91 31.76 17.25
CA GLN A 760 -11.84 32.23 18.28
C GLN A 760 -13.03 31.29 18.49
N ASN A 761 -13.56 30.67 17.44
CA ASN A 761 -14.67 29.72 17.52
C ASN A 761 -14.26 28.39 18.12
N ILE A 762 -13.08 27.84 17.78
CA ILE A 762 -12.53 26.63 18.42
C ILE A 762 -12.26 26.88 19.91
N VAL A 763 -11.73 28.05 20.25
CA VAL A 763 -11.53 28.46 21.65
C VAL A 763 -12.87 28.67 22.36
N ARG A 764 -13.90 29.21 21.70
CA ARG A 764 -15.27 29.41 22.24
C ARG A 764 -16.05 28.12 22.44
N GLU A 765 -16.00 27.19 21.49
CA GLU A 765 -16.69 25.90 21.56
C GLU A 765 -16.05 24.99 22.63
N GLN A 766 -14.71 25.01 22.74
CA GLN A 766 -14.03 24.31 23.84
C GLN A 766 -14.31 24.98 25.20
N THR A 767 -14.40 26.31 25.29
CA THR A 767 -14.73 26.97 26.57
C THR A 767 -16.19 26.77 26.99
N TYR A 768 -17.16 26.71 26.08
CA TYR A 768 -18.57 26.50 26.42
C TYR A 768 -18.82 25.10 27.03
N ASN A 769 -18.20 24.05 26.46
CA ASN A 769 -18.35 22.66 26.93
C ASN A 769 -17.67 22.41 28.29
N ILE A 770 -16.54 23.09 28.56
CA ILE A 770 -15.80 23.01 29.83
C ILE A 770 -16.60 23.61 31.01
N THR A 771 -17.38 24.68 30.80
CA THR A 771 -18.16 25.31 31.87
C THR A 771 -19.31 24.45 32.40
N THR A 772 -20.01 23.74 31.51
CA THR A 772 -21.14 22.87 31.88
C THR A 772 -20.66 21.60 32.57
N GLN A 773 -19.65 20.92 32.03
CA GLN A 773 -19.02 19.76 32.68
C GLN A 773 -18.45 20.10 34.06
N ARG A 774 -17.81 21.27 34.21
CA ARG A 774 -17.29 21.75 35.49
C ARG A 774 -18.37 21.94 36.55
N ARG A 775 -19.52 22.52 36.19
CA ARG A 775 -20.66 22.70 37.12
C ARG A 775 -21.20 21.34 37.59
N LEU A 776 -21.26 20.35 36.72
CA LEU A 776 -21.78 19.01 37.04
C LEU A 776 -20.84 18.22 37.96
N ILE A 777 -19.53 18.22 37.68
CA ILE A 777 -18.50 17.60 38.55
C ILE A 777 -18.56 18.20 39.97
N VAL A 778 -18.69 19.53 40.07
CA VAL A 778 -18.80 20.22 41.37
C VAL A 778 -20.06 19.80 42.11
N LYS A 779 -21.21 19.67 41.43
CA LYS A 779 -22.45 19.22 42.06
C LYS A 779 -22.36 17.79 42.61
N LEU A 780 -21.79 16.85 41.85
CA LEU A 780 -21.61 15.46 42.30
C LEU A 780 -20.61 15.35 43.45
N ASN A 781 -19.47 16.05 43.36
CA ASN A 781 -18.51 16.11 44.46
C ASN A 781 -19.12 16.73 45.73
N ASN A 782 -19.99 17.73 45.60
CA ASN A 782 -20.74 18.30 46.73
C ASN A 782 -21.70 17.29 47.36
N ALA A 783 -22.45 16.55 46.54
CA ALA A 783 -23.37 15.52 47.03
C ALA A 783 -22.62 14.44 47.83
N VAL A 784 -21.47 13.99 47.31
CA VAL A 784 -20.64 12.98 47.98
C VAL A 784 -19.91 13.56 49.19
N ARG A 785 -19.47 14.83 49.16
CA ARG A 785 -18.83 15.49 50.31
C ARG A 785 -19.77 15.63 51.50
N ASN A 786 -21.04 15.90 51.23
CA ASN A 786 -22.08 16.05 52.26
C ASN A 786 -22.73 14.72 52.64
N TYR A 787 -22.35 13.62 52.00
CA TYR A 787 -22.85 12.29 52.33
C TYR A 787 -22.16 11.77 53.60
N ASN A 788 -22.97 11.39 54.60
CA ASN A 788 -22.51 10.73 55.81
C ASN A 788 -22.76 9.21 55.67
N PRO A 789 -21.74 8.39 55.35
CA PRO A 789 -21.94 6.97 55.09
C PRO A 789 -22.30 6.26 56.40
N MET A 790 -23.39 5.51 56.39
CA MET A 790 -23.68 4.55 57.48
C MET A 790 -22.55 3.50 57.58
N THR A 791 -22.49 2.75 58.69
CA THR A 791 -21.52 1.65 58.82
C THR A 791 -21.85 0.51 57.86
N TYR A 792 -20.83 -0.15 57.32
CA TYR A 792 -20.97 -1.31 56.43
C TYR A 792 -20.06 -2.43 56.91
N ASP A 793 -20.68 -3.55 57.29
CA ASP A 793 -20.00 -4.65 57.98
C ASP A 793 -19.56 -5.79 57.03
N SER A 794 -19.97 -5.76 55.76
CA SER A 794 -19.59 -6.76 54.75
C SER A 794 -18.21 -6.47 54.12
N PRO A 795 -17.53 -7.48 53.55
CA PRO A 795 -16.23 -7.29 52.92
C PRO A 795 -16.26 -6.34 51.71
N VAL A 796 -15.22 -5.50 51.59
CA VAL A 796 -15.04 -4.54 50.49
C VAL A 796 -13.65 -4.70 49.89
N LEU A 797 -13.55 -4.70 48.56
CA LEU A 797 -12.29 -4.65 47.83
C LEU A 797 -11.99 -3.21 47.40
N LEU A 798 -10.84 -2.66 47.80
CA LEU A 798 -10.46 -1.27 47.58
C LEU A 798 -9.16 -1.15 46.77
N PHE A 799 -9.21 -0.48 45.61
CA PHE A 799 -8.04 -0.16 44.80
C PHE A 799 -7.66 1.31 44.95
N LEU A 800 -6.37 1.58 45.21
CA LEU A 800 -5.81 2.92 45.31
C LEU A 800 -4.56 3.03 44.45
N SER A 801 -4.38 4.15 43.76
CA SER A 801 -3.15 4.51 43.05
C SER A 801 -2.07 4.90 44.03
N GLN A 802 -0.81 4.70 43.66
CA GLN A 802 0.34 5.14 44.45
C GLN A 802 0.34 6.66 44.65
N LYS A 803 -0.05 7.43 43.62
CA LYS A 803 -0.18 8.90 43.65
C LYS A 803 -1.65 9.32 43.49
N GLY A 804 -2.32 9.62 44.61
CA GLY A 804 -3.72 10.06 44.63
C GLY A 804 -3.93 11.47 44.08
N ALA A 805 -5.14 11.77 43.57
CA ALA A 805 -5.47 13.05 42.92
C ALA A 805 -5.57 14.27 43.85
N TYR A 806 -5.85 14.08 45.15
CA TYR A 806 -6.21 15.18 46.06
C TYR A 806 -5.41 15.20 47.37
N TYR A 807 -4.72 14.12 47.70
CA TYR A 807 -3.76 14.01 48.79
C TYR A 807 -2.48 13.40 48.23
N PRO A 808 -1.43 14.20 47.93
CA PRO A 808 -0.10 13.69 47.65
C PRO A 808 0.49 13.17 48.97
N GLY A 809 0.07 11.97 49.37
CA GLY A 809 0.49 11.29 50.59
C GLY A 809 0.37 9.78 50.43
N GLU A 810 1.02 9.03 51.31
CA GLU A 810 1.06 7.57 51.26
C GLU A 810 -0.36 6.94 51.26
N PRO A 811 -0.53 5.73 50.69
CA PRO A 811 -1.83 5.06 50.64
C PRO A 811 -2.49 4.78 52.01
N LEU A 812 -1.68 4.54 53.05
CA LEU A 812 -2.11 4.13 54.38
C LEU A 812 -3.09 5.10 55.08
N PRO A 813 -2.83 6.42 55.13
CA PRO A 813 -3.80 7.40 55.64
C PRO A 813 -5.18 7.35 54.99
N ARG A 814 -5.26 7.09 53.67
CA ARG A 814 -6.54 7.02 52.94
C ARG A 814 -7.36 5.80 53.35
N VAL A 815 -6.71 4.66 53.61
CA VAL A 815 -7.36 3.44 54.10
C VAL A 815 -7.91 3.64 55.52
N LYS A 816 -7.14 4.29 56.39
CA LYS A 816 -7.54 4.58 57.78
C LYS A 816 -8.78 5.50 57.88
N GLU A 817 -8.95 6.41 56.92
CA GLU A 817 -10.15 7.25 56.87
C GLU A 817 -11.39 6.46 56.43
N MET A 818 -11.24 5.51 55.50
CA MET A 818 -12.33 4.64 55.06
C MET A 818 -12.81 3.67 56.15
N SER A 819 -11.93 3.24 57.06
CA SER A 819 -12.30 2.35 58.18
C SER A 819 -13.23 3.00 59.21
N LYS A 820 -13.52 4.31 59.12
CA LYS A 820 -14.52 4.98 59.96
C LYS A 820 -15.93 4.47 59.72
N PHE A 821 -16.23 4.00 58.50
CA PHE A 821 -17.54 3.49 58.12
C PHE A 821 -17.51 2.09 57.48
N LEU A 822 -16.35 1.62 57.00
CA LEU A 822 -16.17 0.21 56.60
C LEU A 822 -15.67 -0.61 57.80
N ARG A 823 -16.58 -1.31 58.48
CA ARG A 823 -16.28 -2.12 59.67
C ARG A 823 -15.98 -3.59 59.33
N GLY A 824 -16.39 -4.05 58.14
CA GLY A 824 -16.03 -5.36 57.60
C GLY A 824 -14.57 -5.48 57.17
N ARG A 825 -14.19 -6.64 56.64
CA ARG A 825 -12.86 -6.87 56.06
C ARG A 825 -12.67 -6.00 54.80
N VAL A 826 -11.72 -5.05 54.85
CA VAL A 826 -11.34 -4.24 53.69
C VAL A 826 -10.06 -4.79 53.07
N GLU A 827 -10.15 -5.42 51.91
CA GLU A 827 -8.99 -5.88 51.14
C GLU A 827 -8.48 -4.72 50.28
N THR A 828 -7.26 -4.23 50.54
CA THR A 828 -6.71 -3.06 49.83
C THR A 828 -5.59 -3.44 48.88
N HIS A 829 -5.65 -2.93 47.64
CA HIS A 829 -4.61 -3.10 46.63
C HIS A 829 -4.10 -1.75 46.13
N VAL A 830 -2.79 -1.54 46.25
CA VAL A 830 -2.13 -0.34 45.70
C VAL A 830 -1.61 -0.61 44.28
N ILE A 831 -2.03 0.22 43.33
CA ILE A 831 -1.68 0.17 41.91
C ILE A 831 -0.64 1.26 41.61
N GLN A 832 0.45 0.91 40.94
CA GLN A 832 1.47 1.90 40.58
C GLN A 832 0.93 2.91 39.57
N GLY A 833 1.34 4.17 39.71
CA GLY A 833 0.93 5.27 38.83
C GLY A 833 0.09 6.33 39.52
N GLU A 834 -0.50 7.19 38.68
CA GLU A 834 -1.30 8.36 39.07
C GLU A 834 -2.80 8.06 38.95
N HIS A 835 -3.60 8.74 39.77
CA HIS A 835 -5.06 8.63 39.82
C HIS A 835 -5.74 8.56 38.44
N LEU A 836 -5.41 9.47 37.52
CA LEU A 836 -6.06 9.54 36.20
C LEU A 836 -5.74 8.34 35.29
N ASN A 837 -4.69 7.59 35.60
CA ASN A 837 -4.20 6.49 34.79
C ASN A 837 -4.37 5.12 35.47
N ILE A 838 -5.08 5.04 36.61
CA ILE A 838 -5.23 3.78 37.36
C ILE A 838 -5.91 2.66 36.54
N LEU A 839 -6.81 3.04 35.62
CA LEU A 839 -7.47 2.13 34.67
C LEU A 839 -6.81 2.12 33.28
N LYS A 840 -5.53 2.50 33.19
CA LYS A 840 -4.67 2.32 32.01
C LYS A 840 -3.65 1.22 32.23
N GLU A 841 -3.10 0.73 31.13
CA GLU A 841 -2.02 -0.25 31.19
C GLU A 841 -0.76 0.35 31.83
N PRO A 842 -0.05 -0.42 32.68
CA PRO A 842 -0.29 -1.83 33.05
C PRO A 842 -1.24 -2.03 34.25
N GLY A 843 -1.71 -0.96 34.90
CA GLY A 843 -2.48 -1.04 36.15
C GLY A 843 -3.84 -1.72 36.02
N VAL A 844 -4.53 -1.48 34.90
CA VAL A 844 -5.88 -2.02 34.63
C VAL A 844 -5.91 -3.54 34.58
N GLN A 845 -4.86 -4.18 34.05
CA GLN A 845 -4.75 -5.63 33.99
C GLN A 845 -4.73 -6.23 35.40
N LYS A 846 -3.89 -5.69 36.30
CA LYS A 846 -3.79 -6.14 37.70
C LYS A 846 -5.11 -5.99 38.46
N ILE A 847 -5.83 -4.89 38.23
CA ILE A 847 -7.14 -4.63 38.81
C ILE A 847 -8.14 -5.70 38.33
N ALA A 848 -8.22 -5.93 37.01
CA ALA A 848 -9.14 -6.91 36.44
C ALA A 848 -8.87 -8.35 36.92
N GLU A 849 -7.61 -8.74 37.01
CA GLU A 849 -7.20 -10.05 37.55
C GLU A 849 -7.63 -10.24 39.01
N THR A 850 -7.43 -9.22 39.83
CA THR A 850 -7.82 -9.24 41.24
C THR A 850 -9.34 -9.28 41.40
N ILE A 851 -10.08 -8.48 40.61
CA ILE A 851 -11.54 -8.49 40.60
C ILE A 851 -12.09 -9.87 40.19
N ARG A 852 -11.53 -10.49 39.14
CA ARG A 852 -11.94 -11.84 38.71
C ARG A 852 -11.76 -12.87 39.82
N ARG A 853 -10.64 -12.82 40.55
CA ARG A 853 -10.39 -13.70 41.70
C ARG A 853 -11.40 -13.46 42.82
N TYR A 854 -11.55 -12.22 43.25
CA TYR A 854 -12.45 -11.81 44.33
C TYR A 854 -13.91 -12.21 44.06
N ILE A 855 -14.38 -12.11 42.81
CA ILE A 855 -15.75 -12.48 42.47
C ILE A 855 -15.94 -14.01 42.47
N ASN A 856 -14.93 -14.78 42.06
CA ASN A 856 -15.01 -16.23 41.95
C ASN A 856 -14.73 -16.98 43.28
N GLU A 857 -14.20 -16.30 44.30
CA GLU A 857 -14.07 -16.87 45.65
C GLU A 857 -15.46 -17.18 46.25
N ARG A 858 -15.70 -18.45 46.60
CA ARG A 858 -16.86 -18.91 47.39
C ARG A 858 -16.66 -18.46 48.84
N ALA A 859 -17.73 -18.03 49.50
CA ALA A 859 -17.73 -17.67 50.92
C ALA A 859 -17.47 -18.91 51.80
N THR A 860 -16.22 -19.30 51.98
CA THR A 860 -15.80 -20.19 53.07
C THR A 860 -15.62 -19.36 54.33
N GLN A 861 -16.63 -19.32 55.20
CA GLN A 861 -16.44 -19.02 56.61
C GLN A 861 -16.00 -20.30 57.33
N THR A 862 -14.76 -20.33 57.83
CA THR A 862 -14.43 -20.82 59.19
C THR A 862 -12.98 -20.49 59.55
N SER A 863 -12.83 -19.74 60.64
CA SER A 863 -11.71 -19.74 61.60
C SER A 863 -10.26 -19.92 61.09
N HIS A 864 -9.44 -18.88 61.20
CA HIS A 864 -8.28 -18.88 62.11
C HIS A 864 -7.65 -17.49 62.28
N THR A 865 -7.56 -17.10 63.55
CA THR A 865 -6.71 -16.09 64.18
C THR A 865 -5.24 -16.26 63.78
N THR A 866 -4.53 -15.18 63.43
CA THR A 866 -3.33 -14.74 64.19
C THR A 866 -2.95 -13.30 63.84
N ILE A 867 -2.79 -12.51 64.91
CA ILE A 867 -2.07 -11.24 65.00
C ILE A 867 -0.57 -11.56 64.91
N GLY A 868 0.24 -10.72 64.26
CA GLY A 868 1.70 -10.86 64.27
C GLY A 868 2.44 -9.70 63.61
N ASN A 869 2.67 -8.66 64.43
CA ASN A 869 3.61 -7.52 64.37
C ASN A 869 3.61 -6.55 63.17
#